data_AF-A0A1G9K930-F1
#
_entry.id   AF-A0A1G9K930-F1
#
_cell.length_a   1.000
_cell.length_b   1.000
_cell.length_c   1.000
_cell.angle_alpha   90.00
_cell.angle_beta   90.00
_cell.angle_gamma   90.00
#
_symmetry.space_group_name_H-M   'P 1'
#
loop_
_entity.id
_entity.type
_entity.pdbx_description
1 polymer ?
#
loop_
_entity_poly.entity_id
_entity_poly.type
_entity_poly.pdbx_seq_one_letter_code
_entity_poly.pdbx_strand_id
1 'polypeptide(L)'
;MKRMMKSVCALIGLLLVLLLAGCHSSSSSSSYSEPVTVVKVGAVLPLDGPWSSLGESAAVALDLAVESVNYYLQEDNLQLELVVENSHSDAGGALVALQSLHAQGVRAVVGPMTSDEAAVMVGYANANDMLLVSPSSTAVSLALPDNLFRMVPNDSNQVEALIDLIKNQNFTHLLPVFLNDPYGRDFEQLMRADTSDIEVLDAIKYEVHTTHFAPVVSSIEVVADTLDPDNTAVLFIGRDSDAVQIFSSAGVSSPLADFKWFATDSIIREAAILHSPVARDFAASVELEGFTFSSEATAPVVSTMMVTGMMAAELGRTPSPSSLGVWDALWFVAEAYRLNPEADTAELIENFISVVNNAGNFSAQMTQLDDNGDMIPVRYARFVVEEGSSGIRWTLKGLFIKSINVGVLSLPVTASPTHETGEAVIGVLLPLSGANAEQGFGAQQAINLALQHANDYYQKSLGVNVNFKVEVRDTAGNPATALAQLQALHAEGIELFIGPIYSGELAAVRDYAMANDIVIISTTSTAPSLARSDDRIMRLTPDDTHQAKALSHLITAQHKEHVVMIYRDDVYGQDFVTAFSAIFEGSINSYAYAPDTTSFSTVLDQASSRVAAISEPTDTAVLVVGLDEVTSLLEELKTGSLTEVKWYGTDGISKSRTLLASPVAMAIAERIQLTCSIFDAAARTYLHFAHPVLESKLTPLLGGSSTWNEVSAYDALWLSASAFAMTGPSADSDELWAYLTNIFASSGINEMYLFNERNDQTVSHYTFYTPRETGSGPVWIATAFYRDYFFARDSLEIIGE
;
A
#
# COMPACT_ATOMS: atom_id res chain seq x y z
N MET A 1 -20.18 50.33 -35.11
CA MET A 1 -19.45 49.03 -35.10
C MET A 1 -18.43 49.07 -33.96
N LYS A 2 -18.38 48.07 -33.08
CA LYS A 2 -17.79 48.11 -31.70
C LYS A 2 -18.64 48.86 -30.65
N ARG A 3 -19.82 48.31 -30.30
CA ARG A 3 -20.58 48.44 -29.01
C ARG A 3 -22.02 47.95 -29.22
N MET A 4 -22.23 46.69 -29.63
CA MET A 4 -23.58 46.10 -29.68
C MET A 4 -23.54 44.56 -29.77
N MET A 5 -22.64 43.93 -29.01
CA MET A 5 -22.49 42.45 -29.02
C MET A 5 -21.98 41.93 -27.65
N LYS A 6 -22.42 42.55 -26.55
CA LYS A 6 -22.08 42.16 -25.17
C LYS A 6 -23.30 42.05 -24.23
N SER A 7 -24.51 41.93 -24.76
CA SER A 7 -25.74 41.97 -23.94
C SER A 7 -26.75 40.86 -24.22
N VAL A 8 -26.33 39.71 -24.78
CA VAL A 8 -27.24 38.58 -25.07
C VAL A 8 -26.84 37.26 -24.38
N CYS A 9 -25.67 37.15 -23.72
CA CYS A 9 -25.30 35.91 -22.99
C CYS A 9 -25.58 35.95 -21.47
N ALA A 10 -26.21 37.00 -20.94
CA ALA A 10 -26.47 37.15 -19.51
C ALA A 10 -27.94 36.84 -19.10
N LEU A 11 -28.74 36.21 -19.97
CA LEU A 11 -30.17 35.97 -19.71
C LEU A 11 -30.66 34.53 -19.93
N ILE A 12 -29.75 33.54 -19.89
CA ILE A 12 -30.10 32.09 -19.95
C ILE A 12 -29.59 31.30 -18.71
N GLY A 13 -28.74 31.89 -17.85
CA GLY A 13 -28.17 31.20 -16.68
C GLY A 13 -28.95 31.32 -15.36
N LEU A 14 -30.10 31.99 -15.31
CA LEU A 14 -30.83 32.30 -14.07
C LEU A 14 -32.29 31.84 -14.08
N LEU A 15 -32.59 30.72 -14.73
CA LEU A 15 -33.94 30.15 -14.79
C LEU A 15 -33.98 28.61 -14.62
N LEU A 16 -33.05 28.06 -13.82
CA LEU A 16 -32.97 26.61 -13.52
C LEU A 16 -32.77 26.32 -12.02
N VAL A 17 -33.18 27.24 -11.14
CA VAL A 17 -33.03 27.12 -9.67
C VAL A 17 -34.37 27.08 -8.90
N LEU A 18 -35.52 27.21 -9.56
CA LEU A 18 -36.82 27.22 -8.84
C LEU A 18 -37.88 26.45 -9.62
N LEU A 19 -37.97 25.15 -9.36
CA LEU A 19 -39.20 24.32 -9.35
C LEU A 19 -38.78 22.85 -9.19
N LEU A 20 -38.81 22.36 -7.94
CA LEU A 20 -39.31 21.03 -7.53
C LEU A 20 -39.26 20.97 -5.99
N ALA A 21 -40.07 21.83 -5.37
CA ALA A 21 -40.52 21.65 -4.00
C ALA A 21 -41.94 21.07 -4.05
N GLY A 22 -42.12 19.87 -3.46
CA GLY A 22 -43.43 19.41 -3.01
C GLY A 22 -43.97 18.12 -3.65
N CYS A 23 -43.49 16.96 -3.19
CA CYS A 23 -44.36 15.84 -2.90
C CYS A 23 -43.99 15.29 -1.52
N HIS A 24 -44.92 15.42 -0.58
CA HIS A 24 -44.85 14.89 0.77
C HIS A 24 -44.82 13.35 0.74
N SER A 25 -43.74 12.75 1.25
CA SER A 25 -43.78 11.41 1.84
C SER A 25 -43.81 11.56 3.35
N SER A 26 -44.80 10.90 3.94
CA SER A 26 -45.00 10.75 5.38
C SER A 26 -43.75 10.21 6.07
N SER A 27 -43.38 10.89 7.15
CA SER A 27 -42.42 10.48 8.15
C SER A 27 -42.63 9.04 8.63
N SER A 28 -41.69 8.15 8.30
CA SER A 28 -41.35 6.98 9.10
C SER A 28 -40.07 7.29 9.86
N SER A 29 -40.21 7.35 11.18
CA SER A 29 -39.17 7.56 12.17
C SER A 29 -38.29 6.33 12.38
N SER A 30 -36.96 6.50 12.29
CA SER A 30 -35.84 5.81 13.00
C SER A 30 -34.62 5.86 12.07
N SER A 31 -33.41 6.23 12.47
CA SER A 31 -32.64 5.74 13.62
C SER A 31 -31.76 6.84 14.23
N TYR A 32 -31.46 6.72 15.52
CA TYR A 32 -30.43 7.51 16.17
C TYR A 32 -29.07 7.04 15.63
N SER A 33 -28.40 7.84 14.80
CA SER A 33 -26.95 7.69 14.64
C SER A 33 -26.30 8.16 15.93
N GLU A 34 -25.48 7.34 16.57
CA GLU A 34 -24.67 7.80 17.70
C GLU A 34 -23.86 9.04 17.29
N PRO A 35 -23.66 10.02 18.18
CA PRO A 35 -22.84 11.18 17.85
C PRO A 35 -21.41 10.73 17.58
N VAL A 36 -20.82 11.18 16.47
CA VAL A 36 -19.42 10.90 16.13
C VAL A 36 -18.51 11.47 17.21
N THR A 37 -17.61 10.65 17.74
CA THR A 37 -16.58 11.10 18.70
C THR A 37 -15.40 11.67 17.93
N VAL A 38 -15.03 12.92 18.22
CA VAL A 38 -13.93 13.62 17.53
C VAL A 38 -12.70 13.66 18.43
N VAL A 39 -11.58 13.13 17.95
CA VAL A 39 -10.26 13.20 18.62
C VAL A 39 -9.36 14.18 17.87
N LYS A 40 -8.62 15.02 18.61
CA LYS A 40 -7.70 16.02 18.02
C LYS A 40 -6.26 15.53 18.04
N VAL A 41 -5.61 15.59 16.89
CA VAL A 41 -4.18 15.31 16.73
C VAL A 41 -3.51 16.55 16.18
N GLY A 42 -2.41 16.96 16.82
CA GLY A 42 -1.61 18.08 16.35
C GLY A 42 -0.53 17.64 15.39
N ALA A 43 -0.04 18.57 14.57
CA ALA A 43 1.22 18.41 13.86
C ALA A 43 2.05 19.69 13.95
N VAL A 44 3.34 19.57 14.25
CA VAL A 44 4.29 20.71 14.24
C VAL A 44 5.28 20.49 13.11
N LEU A 45 5.14 21.30 12.05
CA LEU A 45 5.89 21.13 10.80
C LEU A 45 6.65 22.41 10.42
N PRO A 46 7.87 22.32 9.87
CA PRO A 46 8.58 23.47 9.32
C PRO A 46 8.04 23.86 7.95
N LEU A 47 6.94 24.62 7.88
CA LEU A 47 6.27 24.96 6.61
C LEU A 47 6.93 26.13 5.86
N ASP A 48 7.86 26.82 6.50
CA ASP A 48 8.72 27.82 5.89
C ASP A 48 10.13 27.74 6.49
N GLY A 49 11.07 28.50 5.92
CA GLY A 49 12.46 28.51 6.35
C GLY A 49 13.31 27.37 5.75
N PRO A 50 14.52 27.13 6.29
CA PRO A 50 15.50 26.23 5.69
C PRO A 50 15.08 24.75 5.60
N TRP A 51 14.08 24.32 6.38
CA TRP A 51 13.52 22.96 6.36
C TRP A 51 12.15 22.90 5.65
N SER A 52 11.76 23.91 4.86
CA SER A 52 10.43 23.93 4.24
C SER A 52 10.14 22.77 3.30
N SER A 53 11.15 22.24 2.59
CA SER A 53 11.00 21.06 1.73
C SER A 53 10.54 19.81 2.51
N LEU A 54 11.10 19.65 3.73
CA LEU A 54 10.75 18.59 4.68
C LEU A 54 9.32 18.79 5.19
N GLY A 55 8.96 20.01 5.62
CA GLY A 55 7.62 20.33 6.12
C GLY A 55 6.54 20.24 5.06
N GLU A 56 6.80 20.65 3.82
CA GLU A 56 5.90 20.49 2.66
C GLU A 56 5.61 19.00 2.41
N SER A 57 6.65 18.16 2.40
CA SER A 57 6.49 16.72 2.18
C SER A 57 5.68 16.07 3.31
N ALA A 58 5.94 16.49 4.56
CA ALA A 58 5.19 16.03 5.73
C ALA A 58 3.72 16.49 5.71
N ALA A 59 3.43 17.72 5.27
CA ALA A 59 2.07 18.22 5.15
C ALA A 59 1.25 17.40 4.14
N VAL A 60 1.82 17.15 2.96
CA VAL A 60 1.20 16.29 1.93
C VAL A 60 0.98 14.87 2.46
N ALA A 61 1.95 14.32 3.20
CA ALA A 61 1.81 13.00 3.84
C ALA A 61 0.59 12.95 4.79
N LEU A 62 0.44 13.95 5.66
CA LEU A 62 -0.67 14.02 6.62
C LEU A 62 -2.02 14.26 5.93
N ASP A 63 -2.07 15.13 4.93
CA ASP A 63 -3.30 15.43 4.19
C ASP A 63 -3.85 14.20 3.47
N LEU A 64 -2.98 13.40 2.86
CA LEU A 64 -3.37 12.14 2.22
C LEU A 64 -3.73 11.05 3.26
N ALA A 65 -3.00 11.01 4.39
CA ALA A 65 -3.23 10.02 5.44
C ALA A 65 -4.56 10.25 6.19
N VAL A 66 -4.88 11.50 6.55
CA VAL A 66 -6.07 11.83 7.36
C VAL A 66 -7.38 11.45 6.66
N GLU A 67 -7.43 11.53 5.33
CA GLU A 67 -8.58 11.07 4.54
C GLU A 67 -8.82 9.56 4.75
N SER A 68 -7.77 8.76 4.61
CA SER A 68 -7.83 7.31 4.71
C SER A 68 -8.03 6.84 6.16
N VAL A 69 -7.41 7.53 7.12
CA VAL A 69 -7.61 7.31 8.56
C VAL A 69 -9.07 7.56 8.93
N ASN A 70 -9.65 8.67 8.47
CA ASN A 70 -11.05 8.97 8.76
C ASN A 70 -12.02 8.04 8.01
N TYR A 71 -11.63 7.44 6.89
CA TYR A 71 -12.40 6.34 6.29
C TYR A 71 -12.37 5.10 7.19
N TYR A 72 -11.20 4.73 7.70
CA TYR A 72 -11.01 3.59 8.60
C TYR A 72 -11.78 3.74 9.92
N LEU A 73 -11.72 4.92 10.55
CA LEU A 73 -12.32 5.20 11.86
C LEU A 73 -13.86 5.29 11.83
N GLN A 74 -14.49 5.36 10.66
CA GLN A 74 -15.95 5.49 10.54
C GLN A 74 -16.71 4.31 11.13
N GLU A 75 -16.15 3.09 11.04
CA GLU A 75 -16.79 1.88 11.58
C GLU A 75 -16.90 1.93 13.12
N ASP A 76 -15.97 2.62 13.78
CA ASP A 76 -15.96 2.84 15.23
C ASP A 76 -16.68 4.15 15.64
N ASN A 77 -17.37 4.82 14.71
CA ASN A 77 -18.01 6.12 14.93
C ASN A 77 -17.04 7.19 15.47
N LEU A 78 -15.78 7.12 15.02
CA LEU A 78 -14.70 8.04 15.39
C LEU A 78 -14.30 8.93 14.20
N GLN A 79 -13.81 10.13 14.51
CA GLN A 79 -13.21 11.03 13.54
C GLN A 79 -11.96 11.70 14.14
N LEU A 80 -10.88 11.72 13.39
CA LEU A 80 -9.67 12.46 13.67
C LEU A 80 -9.75 13.86 13.05
N GLU A 81 -9.59 14.89 13.88
CA GLU A 81 -9.36 16.28 13.49
C GLU A 81 -7.86 16.59 13.59
N LEU A 82 -7.21 16.82 12.44
CA LEU A 82 -5.80 17.18 12.37
C LEU A 82 -5.64 18.70 12.47
N VAL A 83 -4.78 19.17 13.38
CA VAL A 83 -4.44 20.59 13.57
C VAL A 83 -2.96 20.80 13.31
N VAL A 84 -2.62 21.45 12.19
CA VAL A 84 -1.24 21.69 11.78
C VAL A 84 -0.80 23.10 12.21
N GLU A 85 0.34 23.19 12.88
CA GLU A 85 1.00 24.45 13.29
C GLU A 85 2.43 24.52 12.71
N ASN A 86 2.86 25.72 12.35
CA ASN A 86 4.15 25.96 11.70
C ASN A 86 5.25 26.20 12.73
N SER A 87 6.35 25.43 12.66
CA SER A 87 7.55 25.67 13.48
C SER A 87 8.45 26.79 12.97
N HIS A 88 8.24 27.25 11.73
CA HIS A 88 9.08 28.21 11.01
C HIS A 88 10.53 27.76 10.83
N SER A 89 10.79 26.44 10.80
CA SER A 89 12.15 25.87 10.81
C SER A 89 13.01 26.39 11.97
N ASP A 90 12.39 26.68 13.12
CA ASP A 90 13.04 27.29 14.28
C ASP A 90 12.59 26.61 15.58
N ALA A 91 13.53 26.31 16.47
CA ALA A 91 13.24 25.68 17.75
C ALA A 91 12.25 26.52 18.60
N GLY A 92 12.44 27.83 18.66
CA GLY A 92 11.52 28.72 19.40
C GLY A 92 10.11 28.70 18.81
N GLY A 93 10.00 28.75 17.47
CA GLY A 93 8.74 28.61 16.74
C GLY A 93 8.05 27.28 17.02
N ALA A 94 8.77 26.16 16.99
CA ALA A 94 8.24 24.83 17.32
C ALA A 94 7.67 24.74 18.73
N LEU A 95 8.36 25.31 19.73
CA LEU A 95 7.85 25.34 21.10
C LEU A 95 6.55 26.17 21.23
N VAL A 96 6.46 27.31 20.52
CA VAL A 96 5.24 28.13 20.48
C VAL A 96 4.09 27.37 19.80
N ALA A 97 4.37 26.68 18.69
CA ALA A 97 3.40 25.82 18.00
C ALA A 97 2.87 24.71 18.93
N LEU A 98 3.75 24.01 19.65
CA LEU A 98 3.36 22.99 20.63
C LEU A 98 2.46 23.56 21.73
N GLN A 99 2.81 24.73 22.26
CA GLN A 99 2.01 25.43 23.28
C GLN A 99 0.63 25.84 22.75
N SER A 100 0.54 26.25 21.48
CA SER A 100 -0.73 26.53 20.81
C SER A 100 -1.61 25.28 20.72
N LEU A 101 -1.03 24.16 20.27
CA LEU A 101 -1.75 22.88 20.17
C LEU A 101 -2.25 22.41 21.54
N HIS A 102 -1.40 22.47 22.57
CA HIS A 102 -1.79 22.12 23.93
C HIS A 102 -2.96 22.98 24.43
N ALA A 103 -2.93 24.30 24.18
CA ALA A 103 -4.02 25.21 24.54
C ALA A 103 -5.34 24.89 23.81
N GLN A 104 -5.27 24.20 22.66
CA GLN A 104 -6.43 23.71 21.89
C GLN A 104 -6.93 22.34 22.35
N GLY A 105 -6.31 21.75 23.39
CA GLY A 105 -6.68 20.45 23.96
C GLY A 105 -6.04 19.25 23.26
N VAL A 106 -5.04 19.47 22.41
CA VAL A 106 -4.29 18.39 21.75
C VAL A 106 -3.40 17.70 22.78
N ARG A 107 -3.39 16.35 22.76
CA ARG A 107 -2.52 15.52 23.63
C ARG A 107 -1.48 14.71 22.88
N ALA A 108 -1.69 14.46 21.59
CA ALA A 108 -0.73 13.77 20.73
C ALA A 108 -0.37 14.66 19.54
N VAL A 109 0.93 14.76 19.25
CA VAL A 109 1.48 15.60 18.19
C VAL A 109 2.39 14.77 17.29
N VAL A 110 2.12 14.80 15.99
CA VAL A 110 3.07 14.32 14.97
C VAL A 110 4.10 15.42 14.72
N GLY A 111 5.37 15.07 14.85
CA GLY A 111 6.46 16.03 14.97
C GLY A 111 6.96 16.14 16.42
N PRO A 112 8.07 16.84 16.66
CA PRO A 112 8.78 17.70 15.72
C PRO A 112 9.54 16.97 14.61
N MET A 113 9.91 17.70 13.56
CA MET A 113 10.58 17.14 12.38
C MET A 113 12.10 17.17 12.48
N THR A 114 12.67 18.01 13.34
CA THR A 114 14.13 18.12 13.51
C THR A 114 14.57 17.90 14.95
N SER A 115 15.82 17.48 15.15
CA SER A 115 16.40 17.29 16.48
C SER A 115 16.49 18.59 17.29
N ASP A 116 16.66 19.74 16.64
CA ASP A 116 16.71 21.04 17.31
C ASP A 116 15.32 21.45 17.86
N GLU A 117 14.26 21.22 17.08
CA GLU A 117 12.88 21.40 17.53
C GLU A 117 12.50 20.40 18.65
N ALA A 118 12.92 19.15 18.53
CA ALA A 118 12.71 18.11 19.56
C ALA A 118 13.32 18.49 20.91
N ALA A 119 14.56 18.99 20.89
CA ALA A 119 15.30 19.35 22.11
C ALA A 119 14.60 20.41 22.95
N VAL A 120 13.81 21.31 22.35
CA VAL A 120 13.07 22.35 23.08
C VAL A 120 11.62 21.98 23.37
N MET A 121 11.02 21.07 22.59
CA MET A 121 9.64 20.61 22.77
C MET A 121 9.50 19.56 23.87
N VAL A 122 10.44 18.61 23.97
CA VAL A 122 10.32 17.43 24.85
C VAL A 122 10.11 17.79 26.33
N GLY A 123 10.82 18.80 26.83
CA GLY A 123 10.67 19.27 28.20
C GLY A 123 9.28 19.84 28.49
N TYR A 124 8.65 20.50 27.51
CA TYR A 124 7.29 21.00 27.64
C TYR A 124 6.26 19.86 27.58
N ALA A 125 6.43 18.93 26.65
CA ALA A 125 5.56 17.76 26.50
C ALA A 125 5.53 16.90 27.77
N ASN A 126 6.71 16.63 28.36
CA ASN A 126 6.84 15.91 29.63
C ASN A 126 6.14 16.63 30.79
N ALA A 127 6.17 17.96 30.83
CA ALA A 127 5.58 18.76 31.90
C ALA A 127 4.07 18.95 31.78
N ASN A 128 3.48 18.64 30.62
CA ASN A 128 2.07 18.90 30.30
C ASN A 128 1.35 17.65 29.79
N ASP A 129 1.90 16.46 30.04
CA ASP A 129 1.30 15.18 29.65
C ASP A 129 0.90 15.17 28.16
N MET A 130 1.87 15.39 27.27
CA MET A 130 1.68 15.28 25.82
C MET A 130 2.59 14.20 25.23
N LEU A 131 2.06 13.44 24.27
CA LEU A 131 2.79 12.50 23.42
C LEU A 131 3.35 13.24 22.20
N LEU A 132 4.66 13.19 22.00
CA LEU A 132 5.32 13.62 20.76
C LEU A 132 5.73 12.37 19.96
N VAL A 133 5.36 12.33 18.68
CA VAL A 133 5.78 11.27 17.76
C VAL A 133 6.60 11.92 16.64
N SER A 134 7.91 11.93 16.80
CA SER A 134 8.84 12.54 15.84
C SER A 134 9.14 11.58 14.67
N PRO A 135 8.89 12.00 13.42
CA PRO A 135 9.18 11.17 12.26
C PRO A 135 10.66 11.12 11.86
N SER A 136 11.49 12.06 12.31
CA SER A 136 12.81 12.30 11.72
C SER A 136 13.85 12.95 12.64
N SER A 137 13.62 13.06 13.95
CA SER A 137 14.68 13.49 14.87
C SER A 137 15.61 12.32 15.21
N THR A 138 16.90 12.45 14.94
CA THR A 138 17.84 11.31 15.03
C THR A 138 18.97 11.51 16.05
N ALA A 139 19.09 12.71 16.64
CA ALA A 139 20.17 13.02 17.58
C ALA A 139 20.18 12.04 18.76
N VAL A 140 21.38 11.56 19.12
CA VAL A 140 21.54 10.55 20.18
C VAL A 140 21.27 11.11 21.57
N SER A 141 21.49 12.41 21.79
CA SER A 141 21.15 13.07 23.08
C SER A 141 19.66 13.08 23.39
N LEU A 142 18.80 12.79 22.41
CA LEU A 142 17.35 12.69 22.57
C LEU A 142 16.84 11.26 22.80
N ALA A 143 17.72 10.26 22.78
CA ALA A 143 17.37 8.87 23.08
C ALA A 143 17.18 8.69 24.60
N LEU A 144 16.04 9.14 25.13
CA LEU A 144 15.72 9.13 26.55
C LEU A 144 14.33 8.51 26.80
N PRO A 145 14.11 7.85 27.95
CA PRO A 145 12.79 7.30 28.30
C PRO A 145 11.85 8.42 28.76
N ASP A 146 11.28 9.15 27.79
CA ASP A 146 10.38 10.28 28.02
C ASP A 146 9.19 10.29 27.03
N ASN A 147 8.46 11.40 26.90
CA ASN A 147 7.28 11.47 26.03
C ASN A 147 7.62 11.73 24.53
N LEU A 148 8.89 11.68 24.14
CA LEU A 148 9.32 11.74 22.73
C LEU A 148 9.53 10.32 22.19
N PHE A 149 8.62 9.89 21.32
CA PHE A 149 8.75 8.65 20.56
C PHE A 149 9.19 8.95 19.14
N ARG A 150 10.08 8.13 18.58
CA ARG A 150 10.73 8.43 17.30
C ARG A 150 10.51 7.30 16.31
N MET A 151 9.90 7.63 15.17
CA MET A 151 9.65 6.69 14.06
C MET A 151 10.90 6.38 13.23
N VAL A 152 12.07 6.71 13.78
CA VAL A 152 13.39 6.51 13.20
C VAL A 152 14.35 6.05 14.30
N PRO A 153 15.38 5.26 13.95
CA PRO A 153 16.49 5.01 14.86
C PRO A 153 17.30 6.29 15.08
N ASN A 154 18.10 6.32 16.15
CA ASN A 154 19.11 7.36 16.31
C ASN A 154 20.33 7.17 15.38
N ASP A 155 21.12 8.24 15.24
CA ASP A 155 22.21 8.37 14.26
C ASP A 155 23.33 7.33 14.40
N SER A 156 23.46 6.67 15.56
CA SER A 156 24.51 5.67 15.82
C SER A 156 24.58 4.60 14.72
N ASN A 157 23.43 4.19 14.19
CA ASN A 157 23.38 3.16 13.17
C ASN A 157 23.80 3.66 11.77
N GLN A 158 23.55 4.93 11.45
CA GLN A 158 23.99 5.52 10.18
C GLN A 158 25.49 5.79 10.23
N VAL A 159 26.00 6.25 11.37
CA VAL A 159 27.44 6.43 11.63
C VAL A 159 28.21 5.13 11.38
N GLU A 160 27.75 4.02 11.97
CA GLU A 160 28.32 2.69 11.73
C GLU A 160 28.34 2.33 10.23
N ALA A 161 27.23 2.56 9.53
CA ALA A 161 27.14 2.29 8.08
C ALA A 161 28.11 3.14 7.25
N LEU A 162 28.23 4.43 7.57
CA LEU A 162 29.16 5.35 6.90
C LEU A 162 30.61 4.96 7.17
N ILE A 163 30.96 4.59 8.41
CA ILE A 163 32.31 4.14 8.76
C ILE A 163 32.70 2.91 7.95
N ASP A 164 31.83 1.90 7.90
CA ASP A 164 32.05 0.70 7.10
C ASP A 164 32.23 1.03 5.61
N LEU A 165 31.41 1.94 5.08
CA LEU A 165 31.51 2.38 3.69
C LEU A 165 32.84 3.09 3.41
N ILE A 166 33.22 4.06 4.25
CA ILE A 166 34.46 4.85 4.12
C ILE A 166 35.69 3.92 4.17
N LYS A 167 35.72 2.97 5.11
CA LYS A 167 36.78 1.96 5.22
C LYS A 167 36.86 1.08 3.97
N ASN A 168 35.72 0.61 3.47
CA ASN A 168 35.66 -0.25 2.28
C ASN A 168 36.12 0.48 1.00
N GLN A 169 36.01 1.81 0.97
CA GLN A 169 36.54 2.64 -0.12
C GLN A 169 38.00 3.08 0.11
N ASN A 170 38.65 2.61 1.19
CA ASN A 170 40.06 2.84 1.54
C ASN A 170 40.43 4.29 1.92
N PHE A 171 39.46 5.11 2.32
CA PHE A 171 39.76 6.42 2.89
C PHE A 171 40.23 6.26 4.34
N THR A 172 41.30 6.96 4.70
CA THR A 172 41.93 6.90 6.03
C THR A 172 41.82 8.21 6.80
N HIS A 173 41.44 9.30 6.15
CA HIS A 173 41.15 10.58 6.79
C HIS A 173 39.75 11.06 6.40
N LEU A 174 39.07 11.72 7.35
CA LEU A 174 37.74 12.28 7.13
C LEU A 174 37.71 13.72 7.63
N LEU A 175 37.29 14.66 6.79
CA LEU A 175 37.02 16.05 7.15
C LEU A 175 35.51 16.26 7.36
N PRO A 176 35.02 16.38 8.61
CA PRO A 176 33.62 16.69 8.85
C PRO A 176 33.33 18.17 8.61
N VAL A 177 32.24 18.46 7.92
CA VAL A 177 31.67 19.80 7.75
C VAL A 177 30.23 19.74 8.25
N PHE A 178 29.91 20.42 9.36
CA PHE A 178 28.64 20.20 10.06
C PHE A 178 27.89 21.46 10.50
N LEU A 179 26.56 21.36 10.51
CA LEU A 179 25.63 22.34 11.05
C LEU A 179 25.72 22.39 12.58
N ASN A 180 25.89 23.58 13.17
CA ASN A 180 26.06 23.73 14.62
C ASN A 180 24.72 23.73 15.39
N ASP A 181 23.97 22.63 15.29
CA ASP A 181 22.74 22.35 16.04
C ASP A 181 22.87 21.00 16.81
N PRO A 182 21.87 20.54 17.58
CA PRO A 182 21.93 19.24 18.25
C PRO A 182 22.18 18.07 17.30
N TYR A 183 21.61 18.10 16.08
CA TYR A 183 21.82 17.06 15.08
C TYR A 183 23.29 16.98 14.64
N GLY A 184 23.84 18.08 14.10
CA GLY A 184 25.20 18.06 13.55
C GLY A 184 26.27 17.86 14.62
N ARG A 185 26.08 18.38 15.83
CA ARG A 185 27.03 18.16 16.95
C ARG A 185 27.06 16.71 17.40
N ASP A 186 25.90 16.08 17.59
CA ASP A 186 25.83 14.69 18.04
C ASP A 186 26.38 13.75 16.97
N PHE A 187 26.03 13.98 15.70
CA PHE A 187 26.53 13.17 14.58
C PHE A 187 28.06 13.25 14.46
N GLU A 188 28.63 14.46 14.52
CA GLU A 188 30.08 14.66 14.45
C GLU A 188 30.80 13.99 15.63
N GLN A 189 30.22 14.10 16.84
CA GLN A 189 30.77 13.47 18.03
C GLN A 189 30.75 11.94 17.94
N LEU A 190 29.67 11.35 17.41
CA LEU A 190 29.56 9.92 17.18
C LEU A 190 30.60 9.44 16.15
N MET A 191 30.73 10.15 15.03
CA MET A 191 31.75 9.83 14.02
C MET A 191 33.16 9.85 14.61
N ARG A 192 33.49 10.78 15.51
CA ARG A 192 34.80 10.78 16.20
C ARG A 192 34.99 9.63 17.18
N ALA A 193 33.91 9.14 17.79
CA ALA A 193 33.98 8.11 18.82
C ALA A 193 34.23 6.70 18.24
N ASP A 194 33.86 6.46 16.98
CA ASP A 194 33.73 5.12 16.41
C ASP A 194 34.64 4.83 15.18
N THR A 195 35.85 5.40 15.13
CA THR A 195 36.71 5.31 13.92
C THR A 195 38.13 4.76 14.18
N SER A 196 38.26 3.52 14.65
CA SER A 196 39.58 2.91 14.96
C SER A 196 40.64 3.00 13.84
N ASP A 197 40.21 3.08 12.58
CA ASP A 197 41.07 3.05 11.39
C ASP A 197 40.92 4.29 10.48
N ILE A 198 40.11 5.28 10.89
CA ILE A 198 39.92 6.55 10.15
C ILE A 198 40.28 7.71 11.08
N GLU A 199 41.23 8.55 10.66
CA GLU A 199 41.54 9.80 11.35
C GLU A 199 40.49 10.86 11.02
N VAL A 200 39.63 11.17 11.99
CA VAL A 200 38.65 12.26 11.87
C VAL A 200 39.34 13.58 12.19
N LEU A 201 39.54 14.41 11.16
CA LEU A 201 40.22 15.71 11.24
C LEU A 201 39.40 16.74 12.03
N ASP A 202 40.00 17.86 12.41
CA ASP A 202 39.29 18.98 13.05
C ASP A 202 38.15 19.48 12.15
N ALA A 203 36.94 19.47 12.68
CA ALA A 203 35.74 19.72 11.89
C ALA A 203 35.52 21.22 11.59
N ILE A 204 34.91 21.49 10.43
CA ILE A 204 34.48 22.83 10.03
C ILE A 204 32.99 22.95 10.35
N LYS A 205 32.66 23.80 11.32
CA LYS A 205 31.25 24.05 11.68
C LYS A 205 30.72 25.34 11.06
N TYR A 206 29.44 25.35 10.76
CA TYR A 206 28.70 26.55 10.35
C TYR A 206 27.41 26.73 11.17
N GLU A 207 26.97 27.97 11.34
CA GLU A 207 25.86 28.29 12.27
C GLU A 207 24.49 28.12 11.61
N VAL A 208 23.46 27.83 12.41
CA VAL A 208 22.08 27.54 11.94
C VAL A 208 21.48 28.62 11.04
N HIS A 209 21.83 29.88 11.30
CA HIS A 209 21.37 31.06 10.56
C HIS A 209 22.35 31.52 9.47
N THR A 210 23.27 30.66 9.04
CA THR A 210 24.18 30.98 7.92
C THR A 210 23.37 31.18 6.64
N THR A 211 23.49 32.36 6.04
CA THR A 211 22.83 32.71 4.76
C THR A 211 23.82 32.90 3.61
N HIS A 212 25.12 32.94 3.91
CA HIS A 212 26.20 33.13 2.96
C HIS A 212 27.25 32.04 3.14
N PHE A 213 27.31 31.11 2.19
CA PHE A 213 28.13 29.90 2.30
C PHE A 213 29.53 30.02 1.69
N ALA A 214 29.82 31.06 0.91
CA ALA A 214 31.16 31.26 0.35
C ALA A 214 32.29 31.28 1.41
N PRO A 215 32.13 31.91 2.60
CA PRO A 215 33.13 31.82 3.66
C PRO A 215 33.30 30.40 4.24
N VAL A 216 32.22 29.62 4.27
CA VAL A 216 32.27 28.20 4.68
C VAL A 216 33.10 27.43 3.65
N VAL A 217 32.79 27.57 2.36
CA VAL A 217 33.54 26.95 1.25
C VAL A 217 35.01 27.32 1.30
N SER A 218 35.35 28.61 1.46
CA SER A 218 36.75 29.03 1.58
C SER A 218 37.45 28.42 2.79
N SER A 219 36.74 28.18 3.90
CA SER A 219 37.32 27.49 5.06
C SER A 219 37.60 26.02 4.76
N ILE A 220 36.73 25.36 3.98
CA ILE A 220 36.95 23.98 3.52
C ILE A 220 38.14 23.94 2.57
N GLU A 221 38.22 24.85 1.59
CA GLU A 221 39.33 24.92 0.62
C GLU A 221 40.69 25.13 1.32
N VAL A 222 40.75 26.02 2.32
CA VAL A 222 41.99 26.27 3.09
C VAL A 222 42.49 25.00 3.80
N VAL A 223 41.59 24.18 4.33
CA VAL A 223 41.96 22.90 4.96
C VAL A 223 42.30 21.86 3.89
N ALA A 224 41.48 21.75 2.84
CA ALA A 224 41.66 20.82 1.73
C ALA A 224 43.00 21.00 1.01
N ASP A 225 43.51 22.24 0.88
CA ASP A 225 44.84 22.55 0.32
C ASP A 225 46.00 21.86 1.05
N THR A 226 45.77 21.37 2.27
CA THR A 226 46.77 20.67 3.10
C THR A 226 46.61 19.15 3.12
N LEU A 227 45.59 18.62 2.46
CA LEU A 227 45.19 17.22 2.52
C LEU A 227 45.45 16.50 1.20
N ASP A 228 45.51 15.17 1.26
CA ASP A 228 45.68 14.30 0.10
C ASP A 228 44.31 13.73 -0.32
N PRO A 229 43.75 14.13 -1.48
CA PRO A 229 42.42 13.70 -1.91
C PRO A 229 42.31 12.18 -2.14
N ASP A 230 43.43 11.48 -2.40
CA ASP A 230 43.42 10.03 -2.61
C ASP A 230 43.15 9.24 -1.31
N ASN A 231 43.33 9.85 -0.14
CA ASN A 231 43.16 9.20 1.16
C ASN A 231 42.21 9.94 2.12
N THR A 232 41.77 11.14 1.75
CA THR A 232 40.89 12.01 2.54
C THR A 232 39.53 12.13 1.86
N ALA A 233 38.45 11.90 2.60
CA ALA A 233 37.09 12.23 2.18
C ALA A 233 36.52 13.41 2.99
N VAL A 234 35.52 14.09 2.43
CA VAL A 234 34.72 15.10 3.13
C VAL A 234 33.39 14.48 3.55
N LEU A 235 32.98 14.65 4.81
CA LEU A 235 31.65 14.28 5.29
C LEU A 235 30.83 15.54 5.55
N PHE A 236 29.75 15.73 4.81
CA PHE A 236 28.82 16.84 5.00
C PHE A 236 27.61 16.43 5.85
N ILE A 237 27.38 17.14 6.95
CA ILE A 237 26.28 16.92 7.91
C ILE A 237 25.47 18.21 7.98
N GLY A 238 24.28 18.24 7.38
CA GLY A 238 23.55 19.49 7.23
C GLY A 238 22.23 19.37 6.48
N ARG A 239 21.68 20.51 6.07
CA ARG A 239 20.44 20.56 5.26
C ARG A 239 20.75 20.35 3.79
N ASP A 240 19.79 19.81 3.05
CA ASP A 240 19.81 19.79 1.58
C ASP A 240 19.98 21.19 0.99
N SER A 241 19.31 22.20 1.57
CA SER A 241 19.42 23.60 1.16
C SER A 241 20.83 24.18 1.37
N ASP A 242 21.52 23.77 2.44
CA ASP A 242 22.91 24.16 2.70
C ASP A 242 23.87 23.48 1.73
N ALA A 243 23.66 22.18 1.47
CA ALA A 243 24.42 21.42 0.48
C ALA A 243 24.34 22.08 -0.90
N VAL A 244 23.13 22.47 -1.35
CA VAL A 244 22.94 23.19 -2.61
C VAL A 244 23.77 24.47 -2.66
N GLN A 245 23.79 25.25 -1.58
CA GLN A 245 24.56 26.51 -1.52
C GLN A 245 26.07 26.27 -1.50
N ILE A 246 26.53 25.28 -0.74
CA ILE A 246 27.96 24.90 -0.66
C ILE A 246 28.44 24.38 -2.00
N PHE A 247 27.75 23.41 -2.59
CA PHE A 247 28.11 22.82 -3.89
C PHE A 247 28.03 23.85 -5.02
N SER A 248 27.03 24.73 -5.01
CA SER A 248 26.93 25.81 -6.01
C SER A 248 28.04 26.85 -5.85
N SER A 249 28.47 27.13 -4.61
CA SER A 249 29.56 28.08 -4.34
C SER A 249 30.94 27.48 -4.63
N ALA A 250 31.13 26.16 -4.48
CA ALA A 250 32.36 25.48 -4.85
C ALA A 250 32.44 25.28 -6.38
N GLY A 251 31.44 24.60 -6.95
CA GLY A 251 31.40 24.23 -8.37
C GLY A 251 32.50 23.25 -8.78
N VAL A 252 32.35 22.64 -9.96
CA VAL A 252 33.26 21.59 -10.48
C VAL A 252 34.71 22.06 -10.72
N SER A 253 34.98 23.37 -10.65
CA SER A 253 36.32 23.93 -10.79
C SER A 253 37.04 24.17 -9.47
N SER A 254 36.36 24.00 -8.33
CA SER A 254 37.00 24.11 -7.01
C SER A 254 37.89 22.90 -6.76
N PRO A 255 39.02 23.05 -6.04
CA PRO A 255 39.83 21.91 -5.58
C PRO A 255 39.04 20.91 -4.73
N LEU A 256 37.90 21.33 -4.17
CA LEU A 256 36.98 20.44 -3.46
C LEU A 256 36.38 19.33 -4.34
N ALA A 257 36.38 19.51 -5.67
CA ALA A 257 35.91 18.50 -6.61
C ALA A 257 36.88 17.31 -6.75
N ASP A 258 38.13 17.43 -6.28
CA ASP A 258 39.10 16.34 -6.28
C ASP A 258 38.87 15.33 -5.13
N PHE A 259 38.08 15.71 -4.12
CA PHE A 259 37.80 14.87 -2.95
C PHE A 259 36.53 14.05 -3.16
N LYS A 260 36.48 12.86 -2.54
CA LYS A 260 35.23 12.12 -2.36
C LYS A 260 34.36 12.79 -1.29
N TRP A 261 33.07 12.93 -1.57
CA TRP A 261 32.10 13.48 -0.61
C TRP A 261 31.12 12.42 -0.15
N PHE A 262 31.01 12.29 1.17
CA PHE A 262 29.93 11.60 1.85
C PHE A 262 28.94 12.59 2.46
N ALA A 263 27.68 12.20 2.59
CA ALA A 263 26.65 13.01 3.23
C ALA A 263 25.67 12.18 4.07
N THR A 264 25.01 12.84 5.00
CA THR A 264 23.95 12.27 5.85
C THR A 264 22.59 12.22 5.14
N ASP A 265 21.63 11.52 5.76
CA ASP A 265 20.33 11.16 5.18
C ASP A 265 19.47 12.37 4.80
N SER A 266 19.65 13.50 5.49
CA SER A 266 19.03 14.80 5.20
C SER A 266 19.40 15.40 3.84
N ILE A 267 20.36 14.80 3.12
CA ILE A 267 20.81 15.23 1.79
C ILE A 267 20.64 14.10 0.76
N ILE A 268 20.87 12.86 1.18
CA ILE A 268 20.80 11.70 0.30
C ILE A 268 19.38 11.50 -0.21
N ARG A 269 19.23 11.43 -1.55
CA ARG A 269 17.95 11.30 -2.28
C ARG A 269 17.11 12.58 -2.37
N GLU A 270 17.58 13.70 -1.83
CA GLU A 270 16.84 14.96 -1.90
C GLU A 270 16.86 15.57 -3.31
N ALA A 271 15.67 15.95 -3.80
CA ALA A 271 15.48 16.46 -5.16
C ALA A 271 16.15 17.82 -5.39
N ALA A 272 16.30 18.63 -4.33
CA ALA A 272 16.92 19.95 -4.37
C ALA A 272 18.35 19.92 -4.95
N ILE A 273 19.10 18.85 -4.65
CA ILE A 273 20.47 18.64 -5.16
C ILE A 273 20.47 18.56 -6.69
N LEU A 274 19.54 17.79 -7.27
CA LEU A 274 19.48 17.56 -8.72
C LEU A 274 18.85 18.74 -9.49
N HIS A 275 18.01 19.56 -8.83
CA HIS A 275 17.36 20.72 -9.45
C HIS A 275 18.30 21.92 -9.68
N SER A 276 19.36 22.07 -8.89
CA SER A 276 20.38 23.11 -9.12
C SER A 276 21.45 22.57 -10.06
N PRO A 277 21.62 23.10 -11.30
CA PRO A 277 22.58 22.55 -12.25
C PRO A 277 24.02 22.53 -11.73
N VAL A 278 24.45 23.60 -11.03
CA VAL A 278 25.81 23.68 -10.50
C VAL A 278 26.02 22.69 -9.35
N ALA A 279 25.04 22.60 -8.43
CA ALA A 279 25.12 21.65 -7.32
C ALA A 279 25.06 20.20 -7.81
N ARG A 280 24.19 19.90 -8.79
CA ARG A 280 24.06 18.60 -9.45
C ARG A 280 25.37 18.18 -10.12
N ASP A 281 25.98 19.07 -10.90
CA ASP A 281 27.21 18.77 -11.62
C ASP A 281 28.38 18.58 -10.65
N PHE A 282 28.45 19.36 -9.57
CA PHE A 282 29.42 19.14 -8.48
C PHE A 282 29.17 17.82 -7.75
N ALA A 283 27.93 17.53 -7.35
CA ALA A 283 27.56 16.30 -6.68
C ALA A 283 27.89 15.06 -7.54
N ALA A 284 27.70 15.13 -8.86
CA ALA A 284 28.12 14.09 -9.79
C ALA A 284 29.64 13.98 -9.90
N SER A 285 30.37 15.10 -9.96
CA SER A 285 31.83 15.06 -10.09
C SER A 285 32.53 14.43 -8.89
N VAL A 286 31.94 14.57 -7.70
CA VAL A 286 32.46 13.98 -6.46
C VAL A 286 31.82 12.63 -6.12
N GLU A 287 30.94 12.12 -7.00
CA GLU A 287 30.11 10.94 -6.77
C GLU A 287 29.44 10.97 -5.38
N LEU A 288 28.75 12.06 -5.06
CA LEU A 288 28.17 12.31 -3.73
C LEU A 288 27.39 11.09 -3.25
N GLU A 289 27.72 10.62 -2.06
CA GLU A 289 27.32 9.29 -1.61
C GLU A 289 26.93 9.26 -0.14
N GLY A 290 25.99 8.37 0.22
CA GLY A 290 25.65 8.14 1.61
C GLY A 290 24.49 7.18 1.77
N PHE A 291 23.96 7.16 2.99
CA PHE A 291 22.86 6.29 3.39
C PHE A 291 21.62 7.12 3.73
N THR A 292 20.43 6.63 3.38
CA THR A 292 19.16 7.18 3.86
C THR A 292 18.26 6.04 4.32
N PHE A 293 17.36 6.29 5.26
CA PHE A 293 16.46 5.27 5.80
C PHE A 293 15.66 4.60 4.66
N SER A 294 15.61 3.28 4.65
CA SER A 294 15.12 2.48 3.54
C SER A 294 13.83 1.75 3.84
N SER A 295 12.77 2.15 3.16
CA SER A 295 11.50 1.42 3.06
C SER A 295 11.25 0.88 1.64
N GLU A 296 11.47 1.70 0.59
CA GLU A 296 11.11 1.38 -0.81
C GLU A 296 12.23 0.83 -1.67
N ALA A 297 13.48 1.21 -1.38
CA ALA A 297 14.62 0.93 -2.23
C ALA A 297 15.07 -0.55 -2.19
N THR A 298 14.51 -1.34 -1.27
CA THR A 298 14.98 -2.70 -0.95
C THR A 298 14.09 -3.83 -1.44
N ALA A 299 12.80 -3.54 -1.62
CA ALA A 299 11.78 -4.48 -2.05
C ALA A 299 10.61 -3.68 -2.63
N PRO A 300 10.03 -4.07 -3.78
CA PRO A 300 8.87 -3.42 -4.35
C PRO A 300 7.64 -3.72 -3.49
N VAL A 301 7.45 -3.00 -2.39
CA VAL A 301 6.27 -3.12 -1.54
C VAL A 301 5.21 -2.15 -2.06
N VAL A 302 4.17 -2.71 -2.71
CA VAL A 302 3.13 -1.94 -3.41
C VAL A 302 2.46 -0.89 -2.53
N SER A 303 2.21 -1.18 -1.25
CA SER A 303 1.66 -0.18 -0.33
C SER A 303 2.55 1.07 -0.28
N THR A 304 3.82 0.91 0.06
CA THR A 304 4.79 2.01 0.14
C THR A 304 4.91 2.76 -1.19
N MET A 305 5.03 2.02 -2.29
CA MET A 305 5.14 2.61 -3.63
C MET A 305 3.90 3.43 -4.00
N MET A 306 2.71 2.94 -3.68
CA MET A 306 1.44 3.64 -3.89
C MET A 306 1.43 4.99 -3.18
N VAL A 307 1.69 5.02 -1.86
CA VAL A 307 1.61 6.26 -1.07
C VAL A 307 2.70 7.25 -1.48
N THR A 308 3.91 6.78 -1.77
CA THR A 308 4.98 7.63 -2.26
C THR A 308 4.68 8.19 -3.65
N GLY A 309 4.05 7.40 -4.53
CA GLY A 309 3.53 7.88 -5.81
C GLY A 309 2.48 8.98 -5.61
N MET A 310 1.51 8.77 -4.71
CA MET A 310 0.49 9.78 -4.39
C MET A 310 1.12 11.09 -3.87
N MET A 311 2.07 11.00 -2.94
CA MET A 311 2.81 12.17 -2.45
C MET A 311 3.58 12.87 -3.57
N ALA A 312 4.28 12.11 -4.42
CA ALA A 312 5.02 12.66 -5.55
C ALA A 312 4.11 13.32 -6.58
N ALA A 313 2.88 12.82 -6.76
CA ALA A 313 1.88 13.41 -7.63
C ALA A 313 1.42 14.78 -7.15
N GLU A 314 1.21 14.96 -5.85
CA GLU A 314 0.83 16.24 -5.25
C GLU A 314 2.01 17.23 -5.19
N LEU A 315 3.20 16.75 -4.80
CA LEU A 315 4.40 17.58 -4.70
C LEU A 315 4.98 17.99 -6.06
N GLY A 316 4.74 17.18 -7.10
CA GLY A 316 5.41 17.31 -8.40
C GLY A 316 6.91 16.94 -8.37
N ARG A 317 7.38 16.31 -7.28
CA ARG A 317 8.76 15.86 -7.03
C ARG A 317 8.75 14.66 -6.09
N THR A 318 9.84 13.90 -6.03
CA THR A 318 10.05 12.86 -5.02
C THR A 318 9.84 13.43 -3.61
N PRO A 319 9.01 12.79 -2.76
CA PRO A 319 8.84 13.21 -1.37
C PRO A 319 10.11 12.95 -0.55
N SER A 320 10.30 13.70 0.54
CA SER A 320 11.38 13.45 1.48
C SER A 320 11.26 12.03 2.07
N PRO A 321 12.36 11.30 2.32
CA PRO A 321 12.33 9.96 2.91
C PRO A 321 11.54 9.83 4.22
N SER A 322 11.50 10.91 5.01
CA SER A 322 10.79 10.99 6.30
C SER A 322 9.26 11.01 6.17
N SER A 323 8.72 11.28 4.97
CA SER A 323 7.28 11.41 4.73
C SER A 323 6.50 10.13 5.08
N LEU A 324 7.13 8.97 4.95
CA LEU A 324 6.54 7.70 5.37
C LEU A 324 6.48 7.58 6.90
N GLY A 325 7.51 8.03 7.61
CA GLY A 325 7.47 8.10 9.08
C GLY A 325 6.37 9.04 9.58
N VAL A 326 6.10 10.13 8.86
CA VAL A 326 4.98 11.05 9.14
C VAL A 326 3.64 10.34 8.95
N TRP A 327 3.49 9.62 7.84
CA TRP A 327 2.30 8.81 7.54
C TRP A 327 2.04 7.78 8.64
N ASP A 328 3.05 6.97 8.97
CA ASP A 328 2.98 5.93 9.99
C ASP A 328 2.64 6.51 11.37
N ALA A 329 3.26 7.64 11.74
CA ALA A 329 2.98 8.32 13.01
C ALA A 329 1.49 8.66 13.16
N LEU A 330 0.85 9.19 12.10
CA LEU A 330 -0.58 9.51 12.16
C LEU A 330 -1.44 8.26 12.31
N TRP A 331 -1.14 7.19 11.58
CA TRP A 331 -1.86 5.91 11.66
C TRP A 331 -1.75 5.28 13.04
N PHE A 332 -0.56 5.26 13.62
CA PHE A 332 -0.35 4.71 14.97
C PHE A 332 -1.06 5.53 16.05
N VAL A 333 -1.03 6.86 15.96
CA VAL A 333 -1.80 7.72 16.87
C VAL A 333 -3.30 7.52 16.69
N ALA A 334 -3.79 7.40 15.46
CA ALA A 334 -5.20 7.16 15.18
C ALA A 334 -5.68 5.81 15.74
N GLU A 335 -4.91 4.74 15.55
CA GLU A 335 -5.22 3.43 16.13
C GLU A 335 -5.18 3.46 17.67
N ALA A 336 -4.23 4.18 18.27
CA ALA A 336 -4.18 4.34 19.71
C ALA A 336 -5.43 5.02 20.28
N TYR A 337 -5.97 6.02 19.58
CA TYR A 337 -7.27 6.61 19.91
C TYR A 337 -8.45 5.69 19.61
N ARG A 338 -8.38 4.86 18.57
CA ARG A 338 -9.43 3.89 18.25
C ARG A 338 -9.63 2.87 19.36
N LEU A 339 -8.53 2.43 20.00
CA LEU A 339 -8.57 1.52 21.15
C LEU A 339 -9.31 2.13 22.36
N ASN A 340 -9.11 3.42 22.63
CA ASN A 340 -9.89 4.16 23.61
C ASN A 340 -9.88 5.68 23.29
N PRO A 341 -10.97 6.25 22.76
CA PRO A 341 -11.01 7.65 22.34
C PRO A 341 -11.00 8.64 23.52
N GLU A 342 -11.30 8.16 24.73
CA GLU A 342 -11.34 8.96 25.96
C GLU A 342 -10.07 8.79 26.82
N ALA A 343 -9.05 8.07 26.31
CA ALA A 343 -7.81 7.81 27.01
C ALA A 343 -7.15 9.11 27.52
N ASP A 344 -6.65 9.08 28.75
CA ASP A 344 -5.68 10.09 29.18
C ASP A 344 -4.33 9.87 28.49
N THR A 345 -3.38 10.79 28.64
CA THR A 345 -2.10 10.70 27.90
C THR A 345 -1.31 9.46 28.28
N ALA A 346 -1.37 9.00 29.53
CA ALA A 346 -0.63 7.80 29.96
C ALA A 346 -1.18 6.56 29.26
N GLU A 347 -2.51 6.39 29.25
CA GLU A 347 -3.17 5.30 28.53
C GLU A 347 -2.97 5.43 27.01
N LEU A 348 -2.98 6.64 26.46
CA LEU A 348 -2.72 6.87 25.04
C LEU A 348 -1.29 6.45 24.64
N ILE A 349 -0.30 6.74 25.49
CA ILE A 349 1.09 6.28 25.29
C ILE A 349 1.18 4.76 25.38
N GLU A 350 0.52 4.13 26.36
CA GLU A 350 0.47 2.66 26.47
C GLU A 350 -0.16 2.02 25.21
N ASN A 351 -1.27 2.58 24.74
CA ASN A 351 -1.92 2.17 23.50
C ASN A 351 -0.99 2.36 22.29
N PHE A 352 -0.35 3.53 22.16
CA PHE A 352 0.59 3.81 21.07
C PHE A 352 1.75 2.81 21.05
N ILE A 353 2.42 2.58 22.19
CA ILE A 353 3.51 1.60 22.30
C ILE A 353 3.02 0.20 21.93
N SER A 354 1.83 -0.19 22.42
CA SER A 354 1.23 -1.49 22.12
C SER A 354 0.96 -1.64 20.62
N VAL A 355 0.40 -0.63 19.97
CA VAL A 355 0.14 -0.63 18.53
C VAL A 355 1.45 -0.71 17.76
N VAL A 356 2.42 0.17 18.04
CA VAL A 356 3.70 0.20 17.31
C VAL A 356 4.45 -1.13 17.44
N ASN A 357 4.45 -1.76 18.61
CA ASN A 357 5.18 -3.02 18.84
C ASN A 357 4.46 -4.27 18.31
N ASN A 358 3.15 -4.21 18.05
CA ASN A 358 2.35 -5.35 17.61
C ASN A 358 1.82 -5.22 16.17
N ALA A 359 1.87 -4.02 15.59
CA ALA A 359 1.51 -3.75 14.19
C ALA A 359 2.75 -3.64 13.31
N GLY A 360 2.58 -3.92 12.02
CA GLY A 360 3.55 -3.49 11.02
C GLY A 360 3.29 -2.04 10.64
N ASN A 361 4.33 -1.31 10.26
CA ASN A 361 4.15 -0.04 9.59
C ASN A 361 3.52 -0.22 8.19
N PHE A 362 3.23 0.89 7.53
CA PHE A 362 2.62 0.87 6.20
C PHE A 362 3.43 0.08 5.16
N SER A 363 4.75 0.03 5.32
CA SER A 363 5.68 -0.75 4.50
C SER A 363 5.75 -2.25 4.86
N ALA A 364 4.80 -2.75 5.67
CA ALA A 364 4.77 -4.12 6.18
C ALA A 364 6.04 -4.52 6.97
N GLN A 365 6.82 -3.54 7.43
CA GLN A 365 7.95 -3.78 8.32
C GLN A 365 7.43 -3.84 9.74
N MET A 366 7.78 -4.89 10.48
CA MET A 366 7.50 -4.95 11.91
C MET A 366 8.21 -3.77 12.59
N THR A 367 7.45 -2.93 13.28
CA THR A 367 7.99 -1.84 14.07
C THR A 367 8.20 -2.30 15.50
N GLN A 368 9.28 -1.83 16.12
CA GLN A 368 9.57 -2.05 17.53
C GLN A 368 10.28 -0.82 18.07
N LEU A 369 9.92 -0.42 19.28
CA LEU A 369 10.55 0.67 20.01
C LEU A 369 11.53 0.11 21.03
N ASP A 370 12.67 0.78 21.22
CA ASP A 370 13.57 0.53 22.34
C ASP A 370 13.06 1.16 23.64
N ASP A 371 13.82 0.97 24.73
CA ASP A 371 13.46 1.50 26.05
C ASP A 371 13.40 3.05 26.09
N ASN A 372 13.96 3.73 25.08
CA ASN A 372 13.92 5.18 24.92
C ASN A 372 12.82 5.65 23.96
N GLY A 373 12.02 4.74 23.39
CA GLY A 373 11.00 5.10 22.43
C GLY A 373 11.53 5.32 21.00
N ASP A 374 12.73 4.85 20.67
CA ASP A 374 13.31 4.89 19.32
C ASP A 374 12.98 3.64 18.53
N MET A 375 12.75 3.78 17.22
CA MET A 375 12.57 2.60 16.38
C MET A 375 13.86 1.75 16.29
N ILE A 376 13.75 0.44 16.57
CA ILE A 376 14.87 -0.51 16.59
C ILE A 376 15.31 -0.97 15.20
N PRO A 377 14.41 -1.46 14.30
CA PRO A 377 14.87 -2.07 13.05
C PRO A 377 15.54 -1.05 12.14
N VAL A 378 16.74 -1.36 11.68
CA VAL A 378 17.51 -0.47 10.81
C VAL A 378 17.71 -1.07 9.44
N ARG A 379 17.21 -0.37 8.42
CA ARG A 379 17.54 -0.60 7.03
C ARG A 379 17.90 0.75 6.42
N TYR A 380 19.12 0.84 5.91
CA TYR A 380 19.58 1.98 5.13
C TYR A 380 19.83 1.57 3.69
N ALA A 381 19.49 2.46 2.76
CA ALA A 381 19.79 2.34 1.36
C ALA A 381 20.92 3.30 1.00
N ARG A 382 21.95 2.76 0.32
CA ARG A 382 23.12 3.47 -0.15
C ARG A 382 22.84 4.06 -1.53
N PHE A 383 22.94 5.37 -1.66
CA PHE A 383 22.79 6.05 -2.94
C PHE A 383 24.05 6.82 -3.32
N VAL A 384 24.26 6.95 -4.63
CA VAL A 384 25.35 7.72 -5.24
C VAL A 384 24.78 8.62 -6.32
N VAL A 385 25.23 9.87 -6.42
CA VAL A 385 24.96 10.74 -7.56
C VAL A 385 25.90 10.39 -8.70
N GLU A 386 25.38 9.98 -9.85
CA GLU A 386 26.19 9.60 -11.01
C GLU A 386 25.51 9.96 -12.34
N GLU A 387 26.30 10.03 -13.41
CA GLU A 387 25.80 10.22 -14.78
C GLU A 387 25.27 8.91 -15.36
N GLY A 388 23.97 8.86 -15.69
CA GLY A 388 23.31 7.75 -16.37
C GLY A 388 22.94 8.08 -17.82
N SER A 389 22.36 7.10 -18.53
CA SER A 389 21.91 7.26 -19.92
C SER A 389 20.84 8.34 -20.11
N SER A 390 20.09 8.67 -19.05
CA SER A 390 19.06 9.72 -19.01
C SER A 390 19.50 11.00 -18.30
N GLY A 391 20.77 11.11 -17.91
CA GLY A 391 21.34 12.24 -17.18
C GLY A 391 21.79 11.91 -15.75
N ILE A 392 22.18 12.95 -15.00
CA ILE A 392 22.65 12.83 -13.62
C ILE A 392 21.48 12.56 -12.67
N ARG A 393 21.63 11.57 -11.77
CA ARG A 393 20.59 11.14 -10.83
C ARG A 393 21.16 10.45 -9.60
N TRP A 394 20.30 10.21 -8.61
CA TRP A 394 20.57 9.30 -7.51
C TRP A 394 20.43 7.84 -7.98
N THR A 395 21.46 7.03 -7.79
CA THR A 395 21.46 5.58 -8.08
C THR A 395 21.64 4.79 -6.80
N LEU A 396 20.76 3.81 -6.58
CA LEU A 396 20.87 2.83 -5.50
C LEU A 396 22.07 1.89 -5.76
N LYS A 397 23.00 1.79 -4.82
CA LYS A 397 24.22 0.96 -4.95
C LYS A 397 24.32 -0.17 -3.93
N GLY A 398 23.51 -0.15 -2.87
CA GLY A 398 23.57 -1.17 -1.84
C GLY A 398 22.67 -0.90 -0.67
N LEU A 399 22.66 -1.83 0.28
CA LEU A 399 21.87 -1.77 1.50
C LEU A 399 22.76 -2.01 2.70
N PHE A 400 22.45 -1.35 3.81
CA PHE A 400 23.00 -1.67 5.12
C PHE A 400 21.83 -2.06 6.03
N ILE A 401 21.82 -3.30 6.51
CA ILE A 401 20.74 -3.84 7.35
C ILE A 401 21.34 -4.24 8.69
N LYS A 402 20.76 -3.75 9.78
CA LYS A 402 21.10 -4.17 11.14
C LYS A 402 19.84 -4.73 11.80
N SER A 403 19.81 -6.05 11.94
CA SER A 403 18.69 -6.78 12.57
C SER A 403 19.12 -7.36 13.91
N ILE A 404 18.19 -7.33 14.89
CA ILE A 404 18.33 -7.95 16.21
C ILE A 404 18.76 -9.43 16.15
N ASN A 405 18.45 -10.14 15.04
CA ASN A 405 18.68 -11.58 14.90
C ASN A 405 19.84 -11.95 13.96
N VAL A 406 20.30 -11.03 13.10
CA VAL A 406 21.20 -11.36 11.96
C VAL A 406 22.50 -10.53 11.97
N GLY A 407 22.62 -9.51 12.82
CA GLY A 407 23.78 -8.60 12.84
C GLY A 407 23.72 -7.58 11.70
N VAL A 408 24.90 -7.05 11.31
CA VAL A 408 25.08 -6.08 10.22
C VAL A 408 25.33 -6.80 8.89
N LEU A 409 24.58 -6.43 7.85
CA LEU A 409 24.69 -7.00 6.52
C LEU A 409 24.72 -5.88 5.47
N SER A 410 25.80 -5.84 4.67
CA SER A 410 25.89 -4.98 3.49
C SER A 410 25.66 -5.80 2.22
N LEU A 411 24.64 -5.44 1.43
CA LEU A 411 24.28 -6.15 0.20
C LEU A 411 24.41 -5.22 -1.01
N PRO A 412 25.14 -5.60 -2.08
CA PRO A 412 24.97 -4.95 -3.36
C PRO A 412 23.56 -5.25 -3.88
N VAL A 413 22.90 -4.24 -4.45
CA VAL A 413 21.62 -4.44 -5.13
C VAL A 413 21.92 -4.75 -6.59
N THR A 414 21.58 -5.95 -7.06
CA THR A 414 21.82 -6.38 -8.45
C THR A 414 20.69 -6.01 -9.41
N ALA A 415 19.54 -5.59 -8.89
CA ALA A 415 18.36 -5.23 -9.67
C ALA A 415 18.03 -3.74 -9.45
N SER A 416 18.01 -2.96 -10.53
CA SER A 416 17.59 -1.56 -10.50
C SER A 416 16.57 -1.32 -11.60
N PRO A 417 15.65 -0.34 -11.45
CA PRO A 417 14.74 0.02 -12.50
C PRO A 417 15.48 0.36 -13.79
N THR A 418 14.88 0.05 -14.93
CA THR A 418 15.39 0.38 -16.26
C THR A 418 15.52 1.90 -16.44
N HIS A 419 16.45 2.28 -17.31
CA HIS A 419 16.61 3.66 -17.78
C HIS A 419 16.19 3.83 -19.23
N GLU A 420 15.68 2.76 -19.83
CA GLU A 420 15.08 2.83 -21.15
C GLU A 420 13.86 3.74 -21.14
N THR A 421 13.59 4.33 -22.29
CA THR A 421 12.43 5.20 -22.50
C THR A 421 11.50 4.53 -23.49
N GLY A 422 10.22 4.44 -23.16
CA GLY A 422 9.25 3.80 -24.03
C GLY A 422 7.87 3.66 -23.41
N GLU A 423 6.97 3.09 -24.21
CA GLU A 423 5.64 2.71 -23.75
C GLU A 423 5.63 1.22 -23.45
N ALA A 424 5.19 0.85 -22.25
CA ALA A 424 4.95 -0.53 -21.86
C ALA A 424 3.43 -0.78 -21.87
N VAL A 425 2.97 -1.60 -22.80
CA VAL A 425 1.54 -1.86 -23.00
C VAL A 425 1.17 -3.21 -22.42
N ILE A 426 0.21 -3.22 -21.50
CA ILE A 426 -0.30 -4.40 -20.81
C ILE A 426 -1.67 -4.74 -21.37
N GLY A 427 -1.87 -5.96 -21.83
CA GLY A 427 -3.17 -6.44 -22.30
C GLY A 427 -4.09 -6.71 -21.13
N VAL A 428 -5.37 -6.35 -21.22
CA VAL A 428 -6.33 -6.58 -20.13
C VAL A 428 -7.60 -7.20 -20.69
N LEU A 429 -7.97 -8.38 -20.18
CA LEU A 429 -9.15 -9.13 -20.62
C LEU A 429 -10.18 -9.17 -19.48
N LEU A 430 -11.29 -8.44 -19.64
CA LEU A 430 -12.32 -8.31 -18.61
C LEU A 430 -13.72 -8.56 -19.18
N PRO A 431 -14.65 -9.14 -18.40
CA PRO A 431 -16.05 -9.28 -18.78
C PRO A 431 -16.77 -7.95 -18.57
N LEU A 432 -16.74 -7.04 -19.54
CA LEU A 432 -17.33 -5.69 -19.44
C LEU A 432 -18.80 -5.65 -19.91
N SER A 433 -19.29 -6.75 -20.47
CA SER A 433 -20.69 -6.94 -20.83
C SER A 433 -21.19 -8.33 -20.43
N GLY A 434 -22.50 -8.56 -20.55
CA GLY A 434 -23.15 -9.80 -20.12
C GLY A 434 -23.66 -9.76 -18.68
N ALA A 435 -24.03 -10.92 -18.14
CA ALA A 435 -24.64 -11.03 -16.81
C ALA A 435 -23.70 -10.65 -15.66
N ASN A 436 -22.39 -10.77 -15.88
CA ASN A 436 -21.35 -10.58 -14.85
C ASN A 436 -20.46 -9.35 -15.16
N ALA A 437 -21.05 -8.32 -15.79
CA ALA A 437 -20.35 -7.09 -16.20
C ALA A 437 -19.88 -6.23 -15.02
N GLU A 438 -20.52 -6.38 -13.86
CA GLU A 438 -20.19 -5.67 -12.63
C GLU A 438 -18.75 -5.99 -12.18
N GLN A 439 -18.35 -7.26 -12.24
CA GLN A 439 -17.02 -7.70 -11.81
C GLN A 439 -15.93 -7.20 -12.75
N GLY A 440 -16.20 -7.21 -14.07
CA GLY A 440 -15.28 -6.63 -15.05
C GLY A 440 -15.16 -5.11 -14.89
N PHE A 441 -16.25 -4.42 -14.60
CA PHE A 441 -16.23 -2.99 -14.31
C PHE A 441 -15.40 -2.68 -13.05
N GLY A 442 -15.60 -3.43 -11.96
CA GLY A 442 -14.85 -3.27 -10.73
C GLY A 442 -13.35 -3.47 -10.93
N ALA A 443 -12.95 -4.58 -11.55
CA ALA A 443 -11.55 -4.84 -11.91
C ALA A 443 -10.96 -3.73 -12.80
N GLN A 444 -11.74 -3.20 -13.75
CA GLN A 444 -11.28 -2.08 -14.59
C GLN A 444 -11.02 -0.81 -13.79
N GLN A 445 -11.86 -0.47 -12.79
CA GLN A 445 -11.62 0.67 -11.92
C GLN A 445 -10.34 0.48 -11.10
N ALA A 446 -10.14 -0.72 -10.55
CA ALA A 446 -8.96 -1.07 -9.78
C ALA A 446 -7.67 -1.00 -10.62
N ILE A 447 -7.69 -1.53 -11.83
CA ILE A 447 -6.58 -1.43 -12.79
C ILE A 447 -6.30 0.03 -13.15
N ASN A 448 -7.32 0.84 -13.44
CA ASN A 448 -7.10 2.25 -13.76
C ASN A 448 -6.48 3.02 -12.59
N LEU A 449 -6.92 2.75 -11.36
CA LEU A 449 -6.36 3.35 -10.16
C LEU A 449 -4.90 2.93 -9.95
N ALA A 450 -4.58 1.63 -10.06
CA ALA A 450 -3.21 1.15 -9.99
C ALA A 450 -2.34 1.73 -11.12
N LEU A 451 -2.89 1.97 -12.32
CA LEU A 451 -2.15 2.53 -13.45
C LEU A 451 -1.71 3.96 -13.16
N GLN A 452 -2.61 4.73 -12.57
CA GLN A 452 -2.31 6.07 -12.10
C GLN A 452 -1.22 6.02 -11.04
N HIS A 453 -1.39 5.22 -9.99
CA HIS A 453 -0.42 5.15 -8.89
C HIS A 453 0.96 4.63 -9.34
N ALA A 454 1.00 3.63 -10.24
CA ALA A 454 2.24 3.10 -10.77
C ALA A 454 2.99 4.14 -11.63
N ASN A 455 2.29 4.87 -12.50
CA ASN A 455 2.91 5.96 -13.26
C ASN A 455 3.38 7.10 -12.34
N ASP A 456 2.57 7.49 -11.34
CA ASP A 456 2.93 8.50 -10.35
C ASP A 456 4.20 8.10 -9.57
N TYR A 457 4.28 6.86 -9.11
CA TYR A 457 5.46 6.35 -8.41
C TYR A 457 6.68 6.26 -9.33
N TYR A 458 6.61 5.47 -10.39
CA TYR A 458 7.78 5.18 -11.21
C TYR A 458 8.30 6.43 -11.92
N GLN A 459 7.42 7.27 -12.47
CA GLN A 459 7.86 8.46 -13.21
C GLN A 459 8.19 9.62 -12.28
N LYS A 460 7.34 9.94 -11.30
CA LYS A 460 7.52 11.16 -10.48
C LYS A 460 8.38 10.94 -9.24
N SER A 461 8.34 9.74 -8.64
CA SER A 461 9.19 9.42 -7.47
C SER A 461 10.55 8.87 -7.89
N LEU A 462 10.58 7.87 -8.78
CA LEU A 462 11.83 7.19 -9.17
C LEU A 462 12.50 7.73 -10.45
N GLY A 463 11.81 8.56 -11.24
CA GLY A 463 12.36 9.09 -12.51
C GLY A 463 12.53 8.03 -13.60
N VAL A 464 11.77 6.94 -13.54
CA VAL A 464 11.71 5.91 -14.59
C VAL A 464 11.00 6.49 -15.81
N ASN A 465 11.62 6.40 -16.98
CA ASN A 465 11.11 6.98 -18.23
C ASN A 465 10.20 6.02 -19.02
N VAL A 466 9.50 5.12 -18.32
CA VAL A 466 8.55 4.17 -18.90
C VAL A 466 7.14 4.68 -18.68
N ASN A 467 6.36 4.76 -19.76
CA ASN A 467 4.95 5.08 -19.72
C ASN A 467 4.12 3.80 -19.75
N PHE A 468 3.52 3.43 -18.61
CA PHE A 468 2.66 2.25 -18.54
C PHE A 468 1.29 2.56 -19.11
N LYS A 469 0.77 1.65 -19.94
CA LYS A 469 -0.57 1.71 -20.53
C LYS A 469 -1.25 0.36 -20.45
N VAL A 470 -2.58 0.38 -20.46
CA VAL A 470 -3.40 -0.82 -20.56
C VAL A 470 -4.26 -0.79 -21.82
N GLU A 471 -4.34 -1.92 -22.50
CA GLU A 471 -5.26 -2.16 -23.63
C GLU A 471 -6.35 -3.13 -23.19
N VAL A 472 -7.49 -2.57 -22.78
CA VAL A 472 -8.62 -3.34 -22.25
C VAL A 472 -9.49 -3.87 -23.40
N ARG A 473 -9.89 -5.15 -23.33
CA ARG A 473 -10.83 -5.80 -24.24
C ARG A 473 -11.94 -6.51 -23.47
N ASP A 474 -13.16 -6.37 -23.98
CA ASP A 474 -14.35 -7.02 -23.43
C ASP A 474 -14.41 -8.50 -23.85
N THR A 475 -14.43 -9.39 -22.87
CA THR A 475 -14.60 -10.83 -23.08
C THR A 475 -16.07 -11.26 -23.05
N ALA A 476 -16.98 -10.40 -22.60
CA ALA A 476 -18.40 -10.67 -22.33
C ALA A 476 -18.64 -11.87 -21.40
N GLY A 477 -17.64 -12.27 -20.59
CA GLY A 477 -17.69 -13.48 -19.77
C GLY A 477 -17.72 -14.77 -20.60
N ASN A 478 -17.28 -14.72 -21.87
CA ASN A 478 -17.40 -15.81 -22.82
C ASN A 478 -16.03 -16.37 -23.22
N PRO A 479 -15.79 -17.70 -23.06
CA PRO A 479 -14.49 -18.30 -23.36
C PRO A 479 -14.00 -18.13 -24.80
N ALA A 480 -14.89 -18.19 -25.80
CA ALA A 480 -14.52 -18.04 -27.20
C ALA A 480 -14.15 -16.58 -27.53
N THR A 481 -14.89 -15.62 -26.95
CA THR A 481 -14.57 -14.20 -27.09
C THR A 481 -13.24 -13.88 -26.41
N ALA A 482 -13.00 -14.39 -25.19
CA ALA A 482 -11.72 -14.19 -24.48
C ALA A 482 -10.52 -14.64 -25.32
N LEU A 483 -10.57 -15.83 -25.93
CA LEU A 483 -9.54 -16.32 -26.84
C LEU A 483 -9.34 -15.40 -28.05
N ALA A 484 -10.43 -14.95 -28.68
CA ALA A 484 -10.34 -14.05 -29.82
C ALA A 484 -9.70 -12.69 -29.45
N GLN A 485 -10.00 -12.15 -28.26
CA GLN A 485 -9.44 -10.88 -27.80
C GLN A 485 -7.96 -11.02 -27.42
N LEU A 486 -7.56 -12.11 -26.76
CA LEU A 486 -6.15 -12.41 -26.50
C LEU A 486 -5.35 -12.47 -27.82
N GLN A 487 -5.86 -13.23 -28.80
CA GLN A 487 -5.23 -13.37 -30.11
C GLN A 487 -5.09 -12.02 -30.84
N ALA A 488 -6.09 -11.16 -30.73
CA ALA A 488 -6.06 -9.83 -31.33
C ALA A 488 -4.98 -8.95 -30.69
N LEU A 489 -4.93 -8.88 -29.36
CA LEU A 489 -3.92 -8.09 -28.64
C LEU A 489 -2.49 -8.65 -28.81
N HIS A 490 -2.33 -9.97 -28.82
CA HIS A 490 -1.03 -10.58 -29.11
C HIS A 490 -0.56 -10.27 -30.54
N ALA A 491 -1.46 -10.22 -31.51
CA ALA A 491 -1.13 -9.76 -32.86
C ALA A 491 -0.74 -8.27 -32.95
N GLU A 492 -1.09 -7.47 -31.94
CA GLU A 492 -0.61 -6.09 -31.75
C GLU A 492 0.77 -6.01 -31.06
N GLY A 493 1.35 -7.15 -30.66
CA GLY A 493 2.68 -7.27 -30.05
C GLY A 493 2.69 -7.25 -28.52
N ILE A 494 1.54 -7.49 -27.87
CA ILE A 494 1.43 -7.54 -26.41
C ILE A 494 1.76 -8.95 -25.92
N GLU A 495 2.69 -9.05 -24.97
CA GLU A 495 3.22 -10.31 -24.43
C GLU A 495 2.76 -10.61 -22.98
N LEU A 496 2.28 -9.59 -22.26
CA LEU A 496 1.86 -9.67 -20.85
C LEU A 496 0.40 -9.24 -20.69
N PHE A 497 -0.38 -10.08 -20.03
CA PHE A 497 -1.83 -9.91 -19.87
C PHE A 497 -2.28 -9.99 -18.42
N ILE A 498 -3.24 -9.14 -18.06
CA ILE A 498 -4.05 -9.26 -16.84
C ILE A 498 -5.40 -9.84 -17.23
N GLY A 499 -5.81 -10.91 -16.54
CA GLY A 499 -6.98 -11.70 -16.88
C GLY A 499 -6.74 -12.68 -18.04
N PRO A 500 -7.77 -13.44 -18.46
CA PRO A 500 -9.16 -13.30 -18.04
C PRO A 500 -9.39 -13.74 -16.60
N ILE A 501 -10.51 -13.29 -16.02
CA ILE A 501 -10.77 -13.42 -14.57
C ILE A 501 -11.56 -14.68 -14.22
N TYR A 502 -12.30 -15.28 -15.17
CA TYR A 502 -13.05 -16.52 -14.94
C TYR A 502 -12.30 -17.76 -15.39
N SER A 503 -12.40 -18.86 -14.61
CA SER A 503 -11.76 -20.14 -14.93
C SER A 503 -12.13 -20.68 -16.31
N GLY A 504 -13.39 -20.55 -16.73
CA GLY A 504 -13.83 -20.97 -18.07
C GLY A 504 -13.14 -20.20 -19.21
N GLU A 505 -12.86 -18.91 -19.02
CA GLU A 505 -12.14 -18.09 -19.99
C GLU A 505 -10.65 -18.41 -19.97
N LEU A 506 -10.05 -18.55 -18.77
CA LEU A 506 -8.64 -18.90 -18.62
C LEU A 506 -8.33 -20.25 -19.27
N ALA A 507 -9.22 -21.24 -19.09
CA ALA A 507 -9.12 -22.55 -19.73
C ALA A 507 -9.10 -22.45 -21.27
N ALA A 508 -9.88 -21.54 -21.85
CA ALA A 508 -9.95 -21.38 -23.31
C ALA A 508 -8.76 -20.64 -23.91
N VAL A 509 -8.10 -19.76 -23.16
CA VAL A 509 -6.91 -19.03 -23.62
C VAL A 509 -5.61 -19.80 -23.42
N ARG A 510 -5.54 -20.69 -22.43
CA ARG A 510 -4.29 -21.32 -21.96
C ARG A 510 -3.48 -21.96 -23.08
N ASP A 511 -4.10 -22.83 -23.89
CA ASP A 511 -3.35 -23.59 -24.90
C ASP A 511 -2.74 -22.66 -25.97
N TYR A 512 -3.40 -21.54 -26.29
CA TYR A 512 -2.82 -20.52 -27.17
C TYR A 512 -1.71 -19.74 -26.48
N ALA A 513 -1.88 -19.36 -25.21
CA ALA A 513 -0.85 -18.66 -24.44
C ALA A 513 0.43 -19.49 -24.34
N MET A 514 0.32 -20.78 -23.99
CA MET A 514 1.43 -21.73 -23.94
C MET A 514 2.14 -21.87 -25.30
N ALA A 515 1.38 -21.95 -26.39
CA ALA A 515 1.95 -22.13 -27.73
C ALA A 515 2.72 -20.89 -28.25
N ASN A 516 2.55 -19.73 -27.62
CA ASN A 516 3.15 -18.46 -28.01
C ASN A 516 3.96 -17.81 -26.88
N ASP A 517 4.26 -18.54 -25.79
CA ASP A 517 5.03 -18.03 -24.64
C ASP A 517 4.44 -16.76 -23.99
N ILE A 518 3.12 -16.56 -24.06
CA ILE A 518 2.43 -15.38 -23.49
C ILE A 518 2.36 -15.50 -21.96
N VAL A 519 2.65 -14.39 -21.27
CA VAL A 519 2.50 -14.31 -19.80
C VAL A 519 1.11 -13.82 -19.43
N ILE A 520 0.43 -14.54 -18.52
CA ILE A 520 -0.88 -14.16 -18.01
C ILE A 520 -0.84 -14.09 -16.48
N ILE A 521 -1.30 -12.97 -15.92
CA ILE A 521 -1.64 -12.82 -14.50
C ILE A 521 -3.16 -12.89 -14.37
N SER A 522 -3.68 -14.04 -13.93
CA SER A 522 -5.11 -14.23 -13.65
C SER A 522 -5.43 -13.86 -12.20
N THR A 523 -6.46 -13.03 -12.03
CA THR A 523 -6.81 -12.42 -10.74
C THR A 523 -7.67 -13.35 -9.88
N THR A 524 -8.66 -14.02 -10.46
CA THR A 524 -9.70 -14.76 -9.72
C THR A 524 -10.06 -16.14 -10.30
N SER A 525 -9.27 -16.70 -11.21
CA SER A 525 -9.52 -18.05 -11.71
C SER A 525 -9.09 -19.12 -10.70
N THR A 526 -10.04 -19.81 -10.07
CA THR A 526 -9.76 -20.75 -8.97
C THR A 526 -9.81 -22.24 -9.33
N ALA A 527 -10.23 -22.61 -10.55
CA ALA A 527 -10.42 -24.03 -10.90
C ALA A 527 -9.14 -24.89 -10.71
N PRO A 528 -9.18 -25.98 -9.91
CA PRO A 528 -8.02 -26.84 -9.67
C PRO A 528 -7.36 -27.46 -10.91
N SER A 529 -8.10 -27.73 -12.00
CA SER A 529 -7.50 -28.26 -13.23
C SER A 529 -6.60 -27.27 -13.98
N LEU A 530 -6.68 -25.97 -13.62
CA LEU A 530 -5.85 -24.90 -14.16
C LEU A 530 -4.58 -24.65 -13.32
N ALA A 531 -4.43 -25.32 -12.17
CA ALA A 531 -3.19 -25.32 -11.40
C ALA A 531 -2.12 -26.14 -12.13
N ARG A 532 -1.28 -25.49 -12.95
CA ARG A 532 -0.29 -26.17 -13.80
C ARG A 532 1.10 -25.54 -13.70
N SER A 533 2.12 -26.34 -13.94
CA SER A 533 3.53 -25.90 -13.86
C SER A 533 4.21 -25.77 -15.23
N ASP A 534 3.48 -26.04 -16.32
CA ASP A 534 4.00 -26.07 -17.69
C ASP A 534 3.58 -24.86 -18.53
N ASP A 535 2.92 -23.88 -17.93
CA ASP A 535 2.51 -22.62 -18.56
C ASP A 535 3.12 -21.40 -17.84
N ARG A 536 2.93 -20.21 -18.44
CA ARG A 536 3.32 -18.91 -17.87
C ARG A 536 2.11 -18.17 -17.32
N ILE A 537 1.26 -18.91 -16.62
CA ILE A 537 0.07 -18.38 -15.96
C ILE A 537 0.37 -18.26 -14.48
N MET A 538 0.19 -17.07 -13.95
CA MET A 538 0.27 -16.77 -12.52
C MET A 538 -1.14 -16.51 -12.01
N ARG A 539 -1.54 -17.17 -10.92
CA ARG A 539 -2.87 -16.99 -10.32
C ARG A 539 -2.74 -16.35 -8.95
N LEU A 540 -3.34 -15.16 -8.81
CA LEU A 540 -3.31 -14.36 -7.57
C LEU A 540 -4.34 -14.83 -6.53
N THR A 541 -4.79 -16.08 -6.63
CA THR A 541 -5.73 -16.71 -5.72
C THR A 541 -5.35 -18.19 -5.57
N PRO A 542 -5.57 -18.82 -4.40
CA PRO A 542 -5.48 -20.26 -4.26
C PRO A 542 -6.51 -20.99 -5.14
N ASP A 543 -6.23 -22.24 -5.50
CA ASP A 543 -7.22 -23.07 -6.17
C ASP A 543 -8.37 -23.52 -5.23
N ASP A 544 -9.52 -23.89 -5.80
CA ASP A 544 -10.75 -24.23 -5.06
C ASP A 544 -10.61 -25.40 -4.09
N THR A 545 -9.54 -26.20 -4.12
CA THR A 545 -9.34 -27.22 -3.07
C THR A 545 -9.23 -26.58 -1.68
N HIS A 546 -8.74 -25.34 -1.61
CA HIS A 546 -8.62 -24.56 -0.37
C HIS A 546 -9.98 -24.00 0.07
N GLN A 547 -10.76 -23.41 -0.84
CA GLN A 547 -12.09 -22.88 -0.54
C GLN A 547 -13.07 -24.00 -0.17
N ALA A 548 -13.01 -25.13 -0.89
CA ALA A 548 -13.79 -26.32 -0.59
C ALA A 548 -13.50 -26.81 0.84
N LYS A 549 -12.23 -26.79 1.26
CA LYS A 549 -11.84 -27.13 2.62
C LYS A 549 -12.42 -26.15 3.64
N ALA A 550 -12.28 -24.85 3.41
CA ALA A 550 -12.86 -23.82 4.29
C ALA A 550 -14.39 -24.01 4.47
N LEU A 551 -15.13 -24.18 3.37
CA LEU A 551 -16.57 -24.42 3.39
C LEU A 551 -16.93 -25.74 4.09
N SER A 552 -16.18 -26.82 3.83
CA SER A 552 -16.38 -28.11 4.51
C SER A 552 -16.27 -27.97 6.03
N HIS A 553 -15.27 -27.23 6.53
CA HIS A 553 -15.12 -26.94 7.95
C HIS A 553 -16.29 -26.17 8.53
N LEU A 554 -16.73 -25.09 7.88
CA LEU A 554 -17.87 -24.30 8.36
C LEU A 554 -19.17 -25.12 8.36
N ILE A 555 -19.47 -25.82 7.27
CA ILE A 555 -20.67 -26.65 7.10
C ILE A 555 -20.71 -27.75 8.17
N THR A 556 -19.58 -28.41 8.43
CA THR A 556 -19.46 -29.45 9.47
C THR A 556 -19.59 -28.86 10.88
N ALA A 557 -18.97 -27.71 11.15
CA ALA A 557 -19.08 -27.01 12.43
C ALA A 557 -20.51 -26.56 12.74
N GLN A 558 -21.32 -26.32 11.70
CA GLN A 558 -22.75 -26.01 11.81
C GLN A 558 -23.66 -27.26 11.74
N HIS A 559 -23.08 -28.45 11.92
CA HIS A 559 -23.78 -29.74 12.00
C HIS A 559 -24.64 -30.07 10.77
N LYS A 560 -24.13 -29.77 9.57
CA LYS A 560 -24.79 -30.16 8.31
C LYS A 560 -24.15 -31.43 7.78
N GLU A 561 -24.96 -32.48 7.64
CA GLU A 561 -24.53 -33.81 7.16
C GLU A 561 -24.97 -34.09 5.71
N HIS A 562 -25.93 -33.33 5.19
CA HIS A 562 -26.44 -33.49 3.83
C HIS A 562 -26.32 -32.18 3.03
N VAL A 563 -25.55 -32.20 1.94
CA VAL A 563 -25.34 -31.03 1.08
C VAL A 563 -25.95 -31.28 -0.30
N VAL A 564 -26.91 -30.44 -0.68
CA VAL A 564 -27.44 -30.38 -2.05
C VAL A 564 -26.74 -29.25 -2.78
N MET A 565 -25.89 -29.58 -3.75
CA MET A 565 -25.14 -28.62 -4.53
C MET A 565 -25.92 -28.19 -5.78
N ILE A 566 -25.96 -26.88 -6.03
CA ILE A 566 -26.41 -26.30 -7.30
C ILE A 566 -25.20 -25.59 -7.91
N TYR A 567 -24.81 -25.95 -9.14
CA TYR A 567 -23.57 -25.42 -9.71
C TYR A 567 -23.69 -25.07 -11.20
N ARG A 568 -22.92 -24.07 -11.62
CA ARG A 568 -22.74 -23.71 -13.03
C ARG A 568 -21.95 -24.80 -13.77
N ASP A 569 -22.44 -25.25 -14.91
CA ASP A 569 -21.87 -26.36 -15.68
C ASP A 569 -20.71 -25.93 -16.57
N ASP A 570 -19.62 -25.51 -15.94
CA ASP A 570 -18.34 -25.19 -16.57
C ASP A 570 -17.17 -25.71 -15.72
N VAL A 571 -15.94 -25.42 -16.14
CA VAL A 571 -14.73 -25.89 -15.44
C VAL A 571 -14.67 -25.42 -13.99
N TYR A 572 -15.19 -24.22 -13.67
CA TYR A 572 -15.24 -23.72 -12.30
C TYR A 572 -16.17 -24.58 -11.44
N GLY A 573 -17.44 -24.69 -11.82
CA GLY A 573 -18.40 -25.44 -11.02
C GLY A 573 -18.10 -26.94 -10.94
N GLN A 574 -17.63 -27.54 -12.04
CA GLN A 574 -17.30 -28.98 -12.09
C GLN A 574 -16.09 -29.33 -11.22
N ASP A 575 -15.02 -28.53 -11.28
CA ASP A 575 -13.84 -28.80 -10.45
C ASP A 575 -14.12 -28.52 -8.97
N PHE A 576 -14.89 -27.46 -8.64
CA PHE A 576 -15.29 -27.19 -7.26
C PHE A 576 -16.11 -28.34 -6.68
N VAL A 577 -17.12 -28.84 -7.42
CA VAL A 577 -17.91 -30.02 -6.99
C VAL A 577 -17.01 -31.22 -6.75
N THR A 578 -16.03 -31.45 -7.62
CA THR A 578 -15.07 -32.55 -7.49
C THR A 578 -14.21 -32.40 -6.24
N ALA A 579 -13.67 -31.20 -6.00
CA ALA A 579 -12.82 -30.88 -4.85
C ALA A 579 -13.59 -31.02 -3.53
N PHE A 580 -14.80 -30.46 -3.43
CA PHE A 580 -15.64 -30.55 -2.25
C PHE A 580 -16.08 -31.99 -1.97
N SER A 581 -16.47 -32.74 -3.01
CA SER A 581 -16.87 -34.14 -2.87
C SER A 581 -15.74 -35.07 -2.44
N ALA A 582 -14.49 -34.69 -2.66
CA ALA A 582 -13.33 -35.48 -2.24
C ALA A 582 -13.06 -35.38 -0.73
N ILE A 583 -13.56 -34.35 -0.05
CA ILE A 583 -13.18 -34.02 1.33
C ILE A 583 -14.35 -33.95 2.31
N PHE A 584 -15.57 -33.69 1.85
CA PHE A 584 -16.73 -33.61 2.73
C PHE A 584 -17.22 -35.01 3.10
N GLU A 585 -17.32 -35.30 4.40
CA GLU A 585 -17.65 -36.65 4.89
C GLU A 585 -19.16 -36.98 4.82
N GLY A 586 -20.01 -35.96 4.70
CA GLY A 586 -21.46 -36.11 4.59
C GLY A 586 -21.94 -36.54 3.20
N SER A 587 -23.25 -36.62 3.01
CA SER A 587 -23.82 -37.00 1.71
C SER A 587 -23.95 -35.80 0.78
N ILE A 588 -23.57 -35.97 -0.49
CA ILE A 588 -23.66 -34.91 -1.52
C ILE A 588 -24.60 -35.32 -2.65
N ASN A 589 -25.40 -34.36 -3.13
CA ASN A 589 -26.14 -34.47 -4.37
C ASN A 589 -25.99 -33.19 -5.18
N SER A 590 -25.57 -33.29 -6.44
CA SER A 590 -25.20 -32.14 -7.26
C SER A 590 -26.12 -31.99 -8.47
N TYR A 591 -26.54 -30.76 -8.76
CA TYR A 591 -27.39 -30.40 -9.89
C TYR A 591 -26.79 -29.23 -10.66
N ALA A 592 -26.59 -29.42 -11.97
CA ALA A 592 -25.92 -28.44 -12.83
C ALA A 592 -26.91 -27.56 -13.58
N TYR A 593 -26.53 -26.31 -13.88
CA TYR A 593 -27.19 -25.44 -14.84
C TYR A 593 -26.19 -24.88 -15.85
N ALA A 594 -26.60 -24.66 -17.10
CA ALA A 594 -25.68 -24.18 -18.14
C ALA A 594 -25.24 -22.72 -17.88
N PRO A 595 -24.00 -22.31 -18.21
CA PRO A 595 -23.51 -20.93 -18.03
C PRO A 595 -24.38 -19.82 -18.67
N ASP A 596 -25.11 -20.13 -19.74
CA ASP A 596 -26.01 -19.21 -20.45
C ASP A 596 -27.48 -19.38 -20.05
N THR A 597 -27.74 -20.05 -18.92
CA THR A 597 -29.08 -20.28 -18.38
C THR A 597 -29.78 -18.95 -18.10
N THR A 598 -31.00 -18.82 -18.61
CA THR A 598 -31.88 -17.65 -18.37
C THR A 598 -33.08 -17.97 -17.48
N SER A 599 -33.26 -19.23 -17.09
CA SER A 599 -34.24 -19.63 -16.08
C SER A 599 -33.74 -20.81 -15.26
N PHE A 600 -33.85 -20.69 -13.94
CA PHE A 600 -33.33 -21.64 -12.97
C PHE A 600 -34.39 -22.64 -12.47
N SER A 601 -35.64 -22.54 -12.94
CA SER A 601 -36.74 -23.38 -12.47
C SER A 601 -36.44 -24.88 -12.49
N THR A 602 -35.77 -25.38 -13.54
CA THR A 602 -35.47 -26.81 -13.67
C THR A 602 -34.52 -27.30 -12.59
N VAL A 603 -33.42 -26.57 -12.37
CA VAL A 603 -32.40 -26.94 -11.37
C VAL A 603 -32.95 -26.75 -9.95
N LEU A 604 -33.75 -25.71 -9.72
CA LEU A 604 -34.45 -25.46 -8.46
C LEU A 604 -35.47 -26.56 -8.14
N ASP A 605 -36.25 -27.04 -9.13
CA ASP A 605 -37.21 -28.12 -8.93
C ASP A 605 -36.52 -29.45 -8.60
N GLN A 606 -35.38 -29.73 -9.25
CA GLN A 606 -34.55 -30.90 -8.96
C GLN A 606 -33.97 -30.85 -7.54
N ALA A 607 -33.35 -29.74 -7.17
CA ALA A 607 -32.78 -29.53 -5.84
C ALA A 607 -33.88 -29.57 -4.75
N SER A 608 -35.01 -28.91 -4.98
CA SER A 608 -36.16 -28.90 -4.06
C SER A 608 -36.72 -30.30 -3.83
N SER A 609 -36.88 -31.09 -4.90
CA SER A 609 -37.31 -32.49 -4.80
C SER A 609 -36.34 -33.33 -3.98
N ARG A 610 -35.02 -33.04 -4.08
CA ARG A 610 -34.00 -33.76 -3.31
C ARG A 610 -34.00 -33.36 -1.84
N VAL A 611 -34.04 -32.07 -1.53
CA VAL A 611 -34.13 -31.58 -0.14
C VAL A 611 -35.39 -32.12 0.53
N ALA A 612 -36.54 -32.14 -0.17
CA ALA A 612 -37.79 -32.71 0.33
C ALA A 612 -37.71 -34.23 0.62
N ALA A 613 -36.79 -34.95 -0.01
CA ALA A 613 -36.61 -36.39 0.16
C ALA A 613 -35.65 -36.75 1.30
N ILE A 614 -34.96 -35.78 1.91
CA ILE A 614 -34.07 -35.98 3.06
C ILE A 614 -34.90 -35.81 4.35
N SER A 615 -34.78 -36.75 5.28
CA SER A 615 -35.59 -36.81 6.50
C SER A 615 -35.21 -35.78 7.56
N GLU A 616 -33.95 -35.33 7.55
CA GLU A 616 -33.34 -34.43 8.53
C GLU A 616 -33.10 -33.02 7.92
N PRO A 617 -34.13 -32.15 7.82
CA PRO A 617 -33.98 -30.82 7.23
C PRO A 617 -33.05 -29.90 8.03
N THR A 618 -32.93 -30.10 9.35
CA THR A 618 -31.99 -29.34 10.20
C THR A 618 -30.53 -29.61 9.87
N ASP A 619 -30.25 -30.80 9.35
CA ASP A 619 -28.90 -31.30 9.08
C ASP A 619 -28.62 -31.19 7.56
N THR A 620 -29.57 -30.66 6.80
CA THR A 620 -29.48 -30.43 5.36
C THR A 620 -29.11 -28.97 5.07
N ALA A 621 -28.27 -28.76 4.06
CA ALA A 621 -27.92 -27.47 3.52
C ALA A 621 -27.88 -27.50 1.98
N VAL A 622 -28.00 -26.30 1.38
CA VAL A 622 -27.73 -26.09 -0.04
C VAL A 622 -26.38 -25.39 -0.18
N LEU A 623 -25.56 -25.80 -1.14
CA LEU A 623 -24.33 -25.09 -1.51
C LEU A 623 -24.44 -24.68 -2.98
N VAL A 624 -24.45 -23.37 -3.24
CA VAL A 624 -24.53 -22.81 -4.59
C VAL A 624 -23.15 -22.37 -5.07
N VAL A 625 -22.76 -22.80 -6.27
CA VAL A 625 -21.49 -22.47 -6.93
C VAL A 625 -21.81 -21.79 -8.26
N GLY A 626 -21.63 -20.48 -8.31
CA GLY A 626 -22.02 -19.65 -9.44
C GLY A 626 -21.47 -18.23 -9.32
N LEU A 627 -21.88 -17.35 -10.22
CA LEU A 627 -21.50 -15.93 -10.22
C LEU A 627 -22.73 -15.05 -9.89
N ASP A 628 -22.74 -13.80 -10.37
CA ASP A 628 -23.83 -12.86 -10.10
C ASP A 628 -25.20 -13.33 -10.62
N GLU A 629 -25.24 -14.25 -11.59
CA GLU A 629 -26.50 -14.86 -12.05
C GLU A 629 -27.28 -15.57 -10.95
N VAL A 630 -26.63 -15.91 -9.82
CA VAL A 630 -27.29 -16.47 -8.64
C VAL A 630 -28.32 -15.50 -8.05
N THR A 631 -28.17 -14.18 -8.26
CA THR A 631 -29.21 -13.21 -7.89
C THR A 631 -30.54 -13.54 -8.56
N SER A 632 -30.54 -13.80 -9.87
CA SER A 632 -31.72 -14.23 -10.64
C SER A 632 -32.24 -15.60 -10.19
N LEU A 633 -31.34 -16.53 -9.82
CA LEU A 633 -31.72 -17.82 -9.26
C LEU A 633 -32.49 -17.66 -7.94
N LEU A 634 -32.06 -16.76 -7.06
CA LEU A 634 -32.74 -16.46 -5.79
C LEU A 634 -34.09 -15.78 -6.03
N GLU A 635 -34.21 -14.93 -7.06
CA GLU A 635 -35.48 -14.30 -7.43
C GLU A 635 -36.52 -15.30 -7.95
N GLU A 636 -36.08 -16.38 -8.61
CA GLU A 636 -36.94 -17.49 -9.05
C GLU A 636 -37.28 -18.47 -7.92
N LEU A 637 -36.62 -18.39 -6.76
CA LEU A 637 -36.80 -19.32 -5.66
C LEU A 637 -38.20 -19.18 -5.05
N LYS A 638 -38.97 -20.26 -5.15
CA LYS A 638 -40.30 -20.37 -4.55
C LYS A 638 -40.19 -20.82 -3.09
N THR A 639 -41.09 -20.31 -2.23
CA THR A 639 -41.24 -20.84 -0.87
C THR A 639 -41.52 -22.35 -0.89
N GLY A 640 -40.76 -23.11 -0.10
CA GLY A 640 -40.81 -24.57 -0.07
C GLY A 640 -39.60 -25.16 0.64
N SER A 641 -39.28 -26.42 0.40
CA SER A 641 -38.19 -27.14 1.10
C SER A 641 -36.84 -26.42 1.03
N LEU A 642 -36.54 -25.75 -0.10
CA LEU A 642 -35.31 -24.99 -0.27
C LEU A 642 -35.24 -23.72 0.60
N THR A 643 -36.37 -23.13 0.99
CA THR A 643 -36.41 -21.93 1.84
C THR A 643 -36.44 -22.25 3.33
N GLU A 644 -36.39 -23.53 3.70
CA GLU A 644 -36.40 -24.02 5.10
C GLU A 644 -35.03 -24.59 5.53
N VAL A 645 -34.05 -24.60 4.62
CA VAL A 645 -32.68 -25.05 4.87
C VAL A 645 -31.70 -23.89 4.69
N LYS A 646 -30.55 -23.99 5.35
CA LYS A 646 -29.49 -22.98 5.22
C LYS A 646 -28.78 -23.10 3.87
N TRP A 647 -28.42 -21.97 3.28
CA TRP A 647 -27.64 -21.91 2.05
C TRP A 647 -26.22 -21.41 2.30
N TYR A 648 -25.27 -22.02 1.61
CA TYR A 648 -23.89 -21.58 1.50
C TYR A 648 -23.56 -21.23 0.06
N GLY A 649 -22.62 -20.32 -0.13
CA GLY A 649 -22.15 -19.90 -1.45
C GLY A 649 -20.63 -19.78 -1.53
N THR A 650 -20.13 -19.64 -2.75
CA THR A 650 -18.72 -19.37 -3.05
C THR A 650 -18.46 -17.88 -3.27
N ASP A 651 -17.22 -17.58 -3.66
CA ASP A 651 -16.64 -16.25 -3.88
C ASP A 651 -17.33 -15.49 -5.00
N GLY A 652 -17.82 -16.20 -6.04
CA GLY A 652 -18.57 -15.58 -7.14
C GLY A 652 -19.89 -14.92 -6.74
N ILE A 653 -20.37 -15.13 -5.51
CA ILE A 653 -21.60 -14.54 -4.96
C ILE A 653 -21.29 -13.62 -3.77
N SER A 654 -20.22 -13.93 -3.03
CA SER A 654 -19.83 -13.19 -1.84
C SER A 654 -19.59 -11.72 -2.17
N LYS A 655 -20.08 -10.82 -1.33
CA LYS A 655 -19.97 -9.37 -1.53
C LYS A 655 -20.61 -8.83 -2.84
N SER A 656 -21.45 -9.62 -3.53
CA SER A 656 -22.14 -9.16 -4.75
C SER A 656 -22.99 -7.92 -4.47
N ARG A 657 -22.70 -6.83 -5.21
CA ARG A 657 -23.50 -5.60 -5.18
C ARG A 657 -24.84 -5.79 -5.91
N THR A 658 -24.87 -6.63 -6.93
CA THR A 658 -26.10 -7.01 -7.65
C THR A 658 -27.11 -7.67 -6.71
N LEU A 659 -26.65 -8.55 -5.83
CA LEU A 659 -27.49 -9.19 -4.82
C LEU A 659 -28.06 -8.15 -3.84
N LEU A 660 -27.22 -7.27 -3.27
CA LEU A 660 -27.68 -6.21 -2.35
C LEU A 660 -28.69 -5.26 -2.99
N ALA A 661 -28.56 -5.02 -4.30
CA ALA A 661 -29.45 -4.14 -5.05
C ALA A 661 -30.83 -4.74 -5.36
N SER A 662 -31.02 -6.07 -5.19
CA SER A 662 -32.31 -6.74 -5.40
C SER A 662 -33.04 -6.99 -4.08
N PRO A 663 -34.14 -6.26 -3.78
CA PRO A 663 -34.91 -6.49 -2.56
C PRO A 663 -35.51 -7.90 -2.47
N VAL A 664 -35.81 -8.51 -3.62
CA VAL A 664 -36.36 -9.87 -3.68
C VAL A 664 -35.28 -10.89 -3.33
N ALA A 665 -34.11 -10.79 -3.96
CA ALA A 665 -32.99 -11.68 -3.66
C ALA A 665 -32.51 -11.50 -2.21
N MET A 666 -32.43 -10.26 -1.71
CA MET A 666 -32.09 -9.97 -0.31
C MET A 666 -33.04 -10.62 0.69
N ALA A 667 -34.36 -10.45 0.51
CA ALA A 667 -35.34 -11.06 1.40
C ALA A 667 -35.25 -12.59 1.41
N ILE A 668 -34.94 -13.20 0.26
CA ILE A 668 -34.69 -14.64 0.16
C ILE A 668 -33.37 -15.03 0.83
N ALA A 669 -32.29 -14.29 0.57
CA ALA A 669 -30.96 -14.53 1.13
C ALA A 669 -30.97 -14.47 2.67
N GLU A 670 -31.69 -13.52 3.25
CA GLU A 670 -31.90 -13.44 4.71
C GLU A 670 -32.69 -14.64 5.24
N ARG A 671 -33.77 -15.03 4.53
CA ARG A 671 -34.61 -16.17 4.92
C ARG A 671 -33.82 -17.48 4.96
N ILE A 672 -32.99 -17.72 3.96
CA ILE A 672 -32.16 -18.93 3.84
C ILE A 672 -30.83 -18.81 4.59
N GLN A 673 -30.57 -17.66 5.25
CA GLN A 673 -29.33 -17.37 5.96
C GLN A 673 -28.09 -17.61 5.09
N LEU A 674 -28.11 -17.07 3.86
CA LEU A 674 -27.04 -17.25 2.89
C LEU A 674 -25.69 -16.85 3.51
N THR A 675 -24.72 -17.75 3.44
CA THR A 675 -23.36 -17.51 3.93
C THR A 675 -22.36 -17.87 2.83
N CYS A 676 -21.66 -16.88 2.28
CA CYS A 676 -20.73 -17.07 1.17
C CYS A 676 -19.28 -16.95 1.64
N SER A 677 -18.40 -17.84 1.15
CA SER A 677 -16.95 -17.72 1.40
C SER A 677 -16.27 -16.90 0.32
N ILE A 678 -15.25 -16.13 0.66
CA ILE A 678 -14.37 -15.44 -0.30
C ILE A 678 -12.95 -15.39 0.23
N PHE A 679 -11.96 -15.50 -0.66
CA PHE A 679 -10.58 -15.28 -0.30
C PHE A 679 -10.40 -13.80 0.05
N ASP A 680 -10.06 -13.48 1.30
CA ASP A 680 -10.11 -12.11 1.79
C ASP A 680 -9.07 -11.86 2.88
N ALA A 681 -8.31 -10.77 2.74
CA ALA A 681 -7.30 -10.34 3.69
C ALA A 681 -7.89 -10.00 5.07
N ALA A 682 -9.20 -9.69 5.18
CA ALA A 682 -9.88 -9.49 6.45
C ALA A 682 -9.78 -10.70 7.40
N ALA A 683 -9.61 -11.91 6.85
CA ALA A 683 -9.37 -13.13 7.64
C ALA A 683 -7.95 -13.23 8.19
N ARG A 684 -7.10 -12.19 8.10
CA ARG A 684 -5.76 -12.16 8.70
C ARG A 684 -5.78 -11.59 10.12
N THR A 685 -4.71 -11.83 10.87
CA THR A 685 -4.53 -11.38 12.28
C THR A 685 -3.72 -10.10 12.38
N TYR A 686 -3.10 -9.67 11.27
CA TYR A 686 -2.22 -8.51 11.27
C TYR A 686 -2.98 -7.30 10.75
N LEU A 687 -2.98 -6.23 11.55
CA LEU A 687 -3.44 -4.91 11.15
C LEU A 687 -2.64 -4.48 9.91
N HIS A 688 -3.28 -4.31 8.76
CA HIS A 688 -2.63 -3.77 7.58
C HIS A 688 -3.36 -2.51 7.13
N PHE A 689 -2.79 -1.36 7.49
CA PHE A 689 -3.33 -0.03 7.15
C PHE A 689 -3.49 0.19 5.64
N ALA A 690 -2.81 -0.58 4.78
CA ALA A 690 -2.92 -0.44 3.33
C ALA A 690 -4.30 -0.81 2.77
N HIS A 691 -5.01 -1.78 3.37
CA HIS A 691 -6.33 -2.17 2.90
C HIS A 691 -7.35 -1.01 3.06
N PRO A 692 -7.50 -0.39 4.25
CA PRO A 692 -8.35 0.79 4.40
C PRO A 692 -7.98 1.96 3.46
N VAL A 693 -6.68 2.17 3.20
CA VAL A 693 -6.23 3.21 2.26
C VAL A 693 -6.74 2.91 0.85
N LEU A 694 -6.56 1.68 0.36
CA LEU A 694 -7.08 1.29 -0.95
C LEU A 694 -8.61 1.39 -1.01
N GLU A 695 -9.32 0.91 0.03
CA GLU A 695 -10.77 0.96 0.12
C GLU A 695 -11.31 2.39 0.09
N SER A 696 -10.64 3.34 0.76
CA SER A 696 -11.03 4.76 0.75
C SER A 696 -11.05 5.35 -0.67
N LYS A 697 -10.21 4.82 -1.57
CA LYS A 697 -10.09 5.26 -2.97
C LYS A 697 -10.99 4.46 -3.91
N LEU A 698 -11.14 3.14 -3.67
CA LEU A 698 -11.98 2.28 -4.52
C LEU A 698 -13.47 2.42 -4.23
N THR A 699 -13.88 2.50 -2.97
CA THR A 699 -15.30 2.51 -2.59
C THR A 699 -16.13 3.57 -3.33
N PRO A 700 -15.66 4.82 -3.49
CA PRO A 700 -16.38 5.82 -4.29
C PRO A 700 -16.51 5.47 -5.79
N LEU A 701 -15.52 4.78 -6.37
CA LEU A 701 -15.53 4.34 -7.77
C LEU A 701 -16.45 3.13 -7.99
N LEU A 702 -16.60 2.30 -6.97
CA LEU A 702 -17.35 1.06 -6.98
C LEU A 702 -18.80 1.22 -6.51
N GLY A 703 -19.11 2.23 -5.71
CA GLY A 703 -20.41 2.35 -5.04
C GLY A 703 -20.61 1.29 -3.94
N GLY A 704 -19.52 0.80 -3.35
CA GLY A 704 -19.49 -0.23 -2.31
C GLY A 704 -18.07 -0.74 -2.06
N SER A 705 -17.88 -1.53 -1.01
CA SER A 705 -16.56 -2.10 -0.68
C SER A 705 -16.02 -2.98 -1.80
N SER A 706 -14.71 -3.02 -1.98
CA SER A 706 -14.08 -3.88 -2.97
C SER A 706 -14.18 -5.38 -2.61
N THR A 707 -14.06 -6.26 -3.61
CA THR A 707 -13.89 -7.70 -3.42
C THR A 707 -12.44 -8.10 -3.74
N TRP A 708 -12.08 -9.37 -3.56
CA TRP A 708 -10.76 -9.86 -3.96
C TRP A 708 -10.47 -9.63 -5.45
N ASN A 709 -11.50 -9.62 -6.30
CA ASN A 709 -11.33 -9.33 -7.72
C ASN A 709 -10.70 -7.96 -7.96
N GLU A 710 -11.20 -6.92 -7.29
CA GLU A 710 -10.65 -5.57 -7.41
C GLU A 710 -9.25 -5.47 -6.79
N VAL A 711 -9.04 -6.05 -5.60
CA VAL A 711 -7.73 -6.03 -4.93
C VAL A 711 -6.67 -6.74 -5.77
N SER A 712 -6.95 -7.95 -6.25
CA SER A 712 -6.01 -8.71 -7.09
C SER A 712 -5.83 -8.10 -8.48
N ALA A 713 -6.83 -7.42 -9.05
CA ALA A 713 -6.66 -6.67 -10.30
C ALA A 713 -5.78 -5.43 -10.14
N TYR A 714 -5.91 -4.73 -9.00
CA TYR A 714 -5.01 -3.64 -8.61
C TYR A 714 -3.56 -4.15 -8.51
N ASP A 715 -3.36 -5.28 -7.81
CA ASP A 715 -2.04 -5.88 -7.62
C ASP A 715 -1.44 -6.46 -8.90
N ALA A 716 -2.24 -7.11 -9.74
CA ALA A 716 -1.80 -7.62 -11.04
C ALA A 716 -1.19 -6.52 -11.91
N LEU A 717 -1.73 -5.30 -11.84
CA LEU A 717 -1.16 -4.18 -12.57
C LEU A 717 0.15 -3.70 -11.96
N TRP A 718 0.27 -3.63 -10.64
CA TRP A 718 1.55 -3.31 -10.00
C TRP A 718 2.64 -4.32 -10.33
N LEU A 719 2.33 -5.61 -10.31
CA LEU A 719 3.25 -6.67 -10.71
C LEU A 719 3.69 -6.48 -12.17
N SER A 720 2.75 -6.20 -13.06
CA SER A 720 3.02 -5.96 -14.48
C SER A 720 3.88 -4.71 -14.72
N ALA A 721 3.53 -3.59 -14.10
CA ALA A 721 4.30 -2.35 -14.19
C ALA A 721 5.70 -2.52 -13.60
N SER A 722 5.83 -3.25 -12.49
CA SER A 722 7.11 -3.57 -11.86
C SER A 722 7.99 -4.43 -12.76
N ALA A 723 7.42 -5.41 -13.46
CA ALA A 723 8.16 -6.22 -14.43
C ALA A 723 8.77 -5.32 -15.51
N PHE A 724 7.96 -4.51 -16.19
CA PHE A 724 8.45 -3.58 -17.21
C PHE A 724 9.39 -2.50 -16.64
N ALA A 725 9.14 -2.00 -15.43
CA ALA A 725 10.02 -1.04 -14.78
C ALA A 725 11.41 -1.62 -14.52
N MET A 726 11.53 -2.94 -14.34
CA MET A 726 12.78 -3.60 -13.99
C MET A 726 13.47 -4.25 -15.19
N THR A 727 12.73 -4.66 -16.21
CA THR A 727 13.28 -5.32 -17.41
C THR A 727 13.38 -4.39 -18.61
N GLY A 728 12.58 -3.32 -18.66
CA GLY A 728 12.52 -2.39 -19.80
C GLY A 728 11.18 -2.48 -20.55
N PRO A 729 10.76 -1.39 -21.22
CA PRO A 729 9.47 -1.32 -21.92
C PRO A 729 9.35 -2.24 -23.14
N SER A 730 10.46 -2.79 -23.62
CA SER A 730 10.52 -3.73 -24.76
C SER A 730 10.92 -5.15 -24.35
N ALA A 731 10.88 -5.45 -23.05
CA ALA A 731 11.21 -6.77 -22.53
C ALA A 731 10.31 -7.85 -23.13
N ASP A 732 10.93 -8.99 -23.45
CA ASP A 732 10.20 -10.15 -23.96
C ASP A 732 9.55 -10.96 -22.83
N SER A 733 8.77 -11.98 -23.20
CA SER A 733 8.05 -12.80 -22.23
C SER A 733 8.97 -13.63 -21.31
N ASP A 734 10.21 -13.94 -21.71
CA ASP A 734 11.18 -14.66 -20.85
C ASP A 734 11.67 -13.73 -19.74
N GLU A 735 12.03 -12.49 -20.09
CA GLU A 735 12.47 -11.47 -19.14
C GLU A 735 11.37 -11.10 -18.14
N LEU A 736 10.15 -10.88 -18.63
CA LEU A 736 8.99 -10.56 -17.79
C LEU A 736 8.65 -11.71 -16.84
N TRP A 737 8.63 -12.95 -17.35
CA TRP A 737 8.35 -14.12 -16.53
C TRP A 737 9.43 -14.37 -15.46
N ALA A 738 10.70 -14.19 -15.81
CA ALA A 738 11.81 -14.34 -14.88
C ALA A 738 11.75 -13.32 -13.73
N TYR A 739 11.26 -12.10 -14.00
CA TYR A 739 11.00 -11.12 -12.95
C TYR A 739 9.81 -11.56 -12.07
N LEU A 740 8.66 -11.85 -12.68
CA LEU A 740 7.42 -12.13 -11.95
C LEU A 740 7.52 -13.36 -11.04
N THR A 741 8.27 -14.39 -11.45
CA THR A 741 8.48 -15.61 -10.66
C THR A 741 9.60 -15.50 -9.61
N ASN A 742 10.26 -14.35 -9.51
CA ASN A 742 11.20 -14.08 -8.43
C ASN A 742 10.44 -13.80 -7.13
N ILE A 743 10.74 -14.56 -6.07
CA ILE A 743 10.10 -14.41 -4.75
C ILE A 743 10.19 -12.99 -4.16
N PHE A 744 11.18 -12.19 -4.58
CA PHE A 744 11.35 -10.80 -4.14
C PHE A 744 10.58 -9.78 -4.99
N ALA A 745 9.96 -10.20 -6.10
CA ALA A 745 9.22 -9.33 -7.02
C ALA A 745 7.70 -9.34 -6.77
N SER A 746 7.19 -10.32 -6.02
CA SER A 746 5.76 -10.60 -5.91
C SER A 746 5.15 -10.04 -4.62
N SER A 747 5.08 -8.72 -4.49
CA SER A 747 4.32 -8.06 -3.41
C SER A 747 3.06 -7.41 -3.97
N GLY A 748 1.92 -7.70 -3.38
CA GLY A 748 0.67 -6.96 -3.55
C GLY A 748 0.49 -5.90 -2.48
N ILE A 749 -0.63 -5.19 -2.54
CA ILE A 749 -1.01 -4.12 -1.60
C ILE A 749 -1.22 -4.65 -0.18
N ASN A 750 -1.70 -5.89 -0.02
CA ASN A 750 -2.07 -6.47 1.28
C ASN A 750 -1.31 -7.76 1.63
N GLU A 751 -0.50 -8.29 0.73
CA GLU A 751 0.28 -9.49 0.97
C GLU A 751 1.49 -9.63 0.07
N MET A 752 2.48 -10.39 0.55
CA MET A 752 3.43 -11.00 -0.37
C MET A 752 2.76 -12.22 -1.02
N TYR A 753 2.82 -12.27 -2.34
CA TYR A 753 2.39 -13.43 -3.11
C TYR A 753 3.46 -14.51 -3.01
N LEU A 754 3.10 -15.63 -2.39
CA LEU A 754 3.95 -16.80 -2.28
C LEU A 754 3.39 -17.86 -3.20
N PHE A 755 4.03 -18.03 -4.36
CA PHE A 755 3.55 -18.96 -5.37
C PHE A 755 4.03 -20.40 -5.11
N ASN A 756 3.17 -21.39 -5.36
CA ASN A 756 3.55 -22.81 -5.39
C ASN A 756 4.27 -23.15 -6.70
N GLU A 757 4.64 -24.43 -6.89
CA GLU A 757 5.28 -24.88 -8.14
C GLU A 757 4.40 -24.77 -9.41
N ARG A 758 3.13 -24.38 -9.24
CA ARG A 758 2.13 -24.18 -10.29
C ARG A 758 1.77 -22.70 -10.47
N ASN A 759 2.54 -21.81 -9.84
CA ASN A 759 2.37 -20.36 -9.88
C ASN A 759 1.03 -19.86 -9.31
N ASP A 760 0.44 -20.61 -8.36
CA ASP A 760 -0.74 -20.18 -7.61
C ASP A 760 -0.36 -19.66 -6.23
N GLN A 761 -1.08 -18.66 -5.76
CA GLN A 761 -0.96 -18.18 -4.38
C GLN A 761 -1.16 -19.34 -3.38
N THR A 762 -0.23 -19.50 -2.45
CA THR A 762 -0.23 -20.59 -1.44
C THR A 762 -0.93 -20.23 -0.15
N VAL A 763 -1.01 -18.94 0.17
CA VAL A 763 -1.66 -18.48 1.39
C VAL A 763 -3.17 -18.67 1.23
N SER A 764 -3.79 -19.41 2.14
CA SER A 764 -5.22 -19.67 2.13
C SER A 764 -5.88 -19.07 3.37
N HIS A 765 -6.73 -18.06 3.14
CA HIS A 765 -7.57 -17.47 4.17
C HIS A 765 -8.90 -17.04 3.56
N TYR A 766 -9.99 -17.37 4.22
CA TYR A 766 -11.34 -17.12 3.72
C TYR A 766 -12.16 -16.41 4.80
N THR A 767 -12.85 -15.34 4.39
CA THR A 767 -13.90 -14.74 5.20
C THR A 767 -15.24 -15.26 4.71
N PHE A 768 -16.14 -15.53 5.65
CA PHE A 768 -17.52 -15.90 5.35
C PHE A 768 -18.42 -14.70 5.61
N TYR A 769 -19.14 -14.26 4.58
CA TYR A 769 -20.06 -13.12 4.66
C TYR A 769 -21.52 -13.55 4.52
N THR A 770 -22.39 -12.84 5.23
CA THR A 770 -23.85 -12.98 5.14
C THR A 770 -24.47 -11.63 4.77
N PRO A 771 -25.37 -11.57 3.78
CA PRO A 771 -26.06 -10.34 3.45
C PRO A 771 -27.17 -10.09 4.50
N ARG A 772 -27.27 -8.85 4.98
CA ARG A 772 -28.22 -8.42 6.01
C ARG A 772 -28.77 -7.04 5.70
N GLU A 773 -30.03 -6.81 6.02
CA GLU A 773 -30.61 -5.47 6.03
C GLU A 773 -30.24 -4.75 7.34
N THR A 774 -29.73 -3.52 7.25
CA THR A 774 -29.37 -2.68 8.41
C THR A 774 -30.08 -1.34 8.37
N GLY A 775 -29.94 -0.53 9.43
CA GLY A 775 -30.49 0.83 9.47
C GLY A 775 -29.93 1.77 8.38
N SER A 776 -28.75 1.45 7.82
CA SER A 776 -28.11 2.18 6.72
C SER A 776 -28.33 1.51 5.35
N GLY A 777 -29.08 0.41 5.28
CA GLY A 777 -29.38 -0.36 4.07
C GLY A 777 -28.76 -1.76 4.06
N PRO A 778 -28.88 -2.50 2.95
CA PRO A 778 -28.36 -3.85 2.81
C PRO A 778 -26.83 -3.85 2.76
N VAL A 779 -26.17 -4.72 3.55
CA VAL A 779 -24.71 -4.86 3.61
C VAL A 779 -24.32 -6.34 3.75
N TRP A 780 -23.06 -6.65 3.43
CA TRP A 780 -22.45 -7.95 3.73
C TRP A 780 -21.71 -7.87 5.08
N ILE A 781 -21.98 -8.80 5.99
CA ILE A 781 -21.38 -8.84 7.32
C ILE A 781 -20.54 -10.11 7.46
N ALA A 782 -19.31 -9.98 7.94
CA ALA A 782 -18.44 -11.13 8.22
C ALA A 782 -18.99 -11.93 9.42
N THR A 783 -19.09 -13.26 9.27
CA THR A 783 -19.64 -14.17 10.29
C THR A 783 -18.65 -15.27 10.70
N ALA A 784 -17.62 -15.52 9.89
CA ALA A 784 -16.55 -16.43 10.25
C ALA A 784 -15.27 -16.13 9.46
N PHE A 785 -14.14 -16.62 9.98
CA PHE A 785 -12.84 -16.63 9.32
C PHE A 785 -12.30 -18.07 9.30
N TYR A 786 -11.77 -18.48 8.15
CA TYR A 786 -10.97 -19.70 8.03
C TYR A 786 -9.55 -19.35 7.60
N ARG A 787 -8.55 -19.99 8.21
CA ARG A 787 -7.13 -19.68 8.04
C ARG A 787 -6.32 -20.95 7.89
N ASP A 788 -5.56 -21.05 6.82
CA ASP A 788 -4.63 -22.15 6.57
C ASP A 788 -3.31 -21.62 5.96
N TYR A 789 -2.49 -21.02 6.83
CA TYR A 789 -1.20 -20.43 6.50
C TYR A 789 -0.18 -20.59 7.64
N PHE A 790 1.03 -20.04 7.47
CA PHE A 790 2.16 -20.28 8.38
C PHE A 790 1.86 -20.03 9.87
N PHE A 791 1.12 -18.94 10.20
CA PHE A 791 0.81 -18.57 11.58
C PHE A 791 -0.46 -19.21 12.16
N ALA A 792 -1.37 -19.68 11.30
CA ALA A 792 -2.62 -20.30 11.69
C ALA A 792 -2.95 -21.40 10.68
N ARG A 793 -2.79 -22.65 11.09
CA ARG A 793 -3.07 -23.82 10.24
C ARG A 793 -4.43 -24.39 10.58
N ASP A 794 -5.25 -24.61 9.55
CA ASP A 794 -6.54 -25.30 9.68
C ASP A 794 -7.47 -24.74 10.76
N SER A 795 -7.51 -23.41 10.89
CA SER A 795 -8.23 -22.71 11.96
C SER A 795 -9.53 -22.11 11.46
N LEU A 796 -10.65 -22.44 12.13
CA LEU A 796 -11.95 -21.82 11.91
C LEU A 796 -12.34 -20.99 13.15
N GLU A 797 -12.70 -19.74 12.93
CA GLU A 797 -13.23 -18.83 13.94
C GLU A 797 -14.62 -18.38 13.50
N ILE A 798 -15.63 -18.61 14.34
CA ILE A 798 -17.00 -18.12 14.10
C ILE A 798 -17.22 -16.89 14.96
N ILE A 799 -17.48 -15.77 14.33
CA ILE A 799 -17.75 -14.48 14.96
C ILE A 799 -19.26 -14.48 15.20
N GLY A 800 -19.71 -14.40 16.46
CA GLY A 800 -21.12 -14.55 16.81
C GLY A 800 -22.07 -13.64 16.01
N GLU A 801 -23.29 -14.13 15.76
CA GLU A 801 -24.33 -13.43 14.99
C GLU A 801 -24.73 -12.05 15.54
#